data_AF-A0AAD4KTT6-F1
#
_entry.id   AF-A0AAD4KTT6-F1
#
_cell.length_a   1.000
_cell.length_b   1.000
_cell.length_c   1.000
_cell.angle_alpha   90.00
_cell.angle_beta   90.00
_cell.angle_gamma   90.00
#
_symmetry.space_group_name_H-M   'P 1'
#
loop_
_entity.id
_entity.type
_entity.pdbx_description
1 polymer ?
#
loop_
_entity_poly.entity_id
_entity_poly.type
_entity_poly.pdbx_seq_one_letter_code
_entity_poly.pdbx_strand_id
1 'polypeptide(L)'
;MPPNKKKKKPASNPARGFATVSVPSRPKIVDLTAVSSTAESSLAASEGENSPPPTDIQQPVAGNDSKKTLQALSPEELERHFEQAELQSLVDKHAAKCKSEALRQVSKLETERRVLRPQANILGLNDWMPQDILDRVLTSAQTELDNRDPPSERDLDGSKEEELATRLWTLKETFQKLRFSQTRVEELLKYLVTYNSGFAGGSKDLSWVIDESLNWLALQCSPAELPPYDKKEAVFPKTEEAITSWINDSKERQSASASISSTPGKDDWKKSKAPPPLINDPEVVLDDSDSSIDPENFVDEYVSLQSRLYKIQPRLIDQLAKGAKRATRENRAQNESDPRAKSILRKLTKIENDVLFDRHEADVKWLDTLNHLRQEAAFVREKERTIETPSGPIQPSKDFGEDSGVVGDAPLETPISDDEGLFGEIFAGDISNGPSSILETPNSHHLLRDFGKPSGLSPRRVLEEVCKARDPASKVLFKDLSVSSYSNRKAIEIQWSKPQEEPLPITVERVTIQSNPFTLFASMDSIATSTSPQAEGYTSTLGLFLISSLNTKEGKAYLRLPAVWRELWAEFSEIKKREEDQADKAQFKYLRDLIQEHHGKFEHDVVLSENFKRRNGSSKKTEPPEISQDLGSHISTEKMTHLWKEKSSTSSFQKMAEFRKSLPVWAYKQEILDTLANNQTIIVCSETGSGKSTQIPSFIMENELANSRECKIYVTEPRRISAISLARRVSEELGEKPHEVGTNKSLVGYAIRLESKISQSTRLIFATTGVVVRMLERPSDFQDISHIVLDEVHERSIDSDFLLIVLRRLLAQRPDLRVVLMSATVDARRFSNYLNGAPVLNIPGRTFPVEVKYLEDAVHLTNHRIADQQSGSIIDDDEDSSSEGPRNDDATRSLRVSLEGYPQKTKETVLKFDEYRLDYRLITKLLVSIATKPELISYSRAILVFMPGLAEIRRLHDEIGADSMFNQGWILHTLHSSISSEDQEKAFLVPPEGTRKIVIATNIAETGITIPDITAVIDAGKEKVMR
;
A
#
# COMPACT_ATOMS: atom_id res chain seq x y z
N MET A 1 -17.05 35.97 -49.33
CA MET A 1 -16.65 36.21 -47.93
C MET A 1 -16.27 34.88 -47.29
N PRO A 2 -15.17 34.82 -46.52
CA PRO A 2 -14.52 33.56 -46.10
C PRO A 2 -15.15 32.96 -44.83
N PRO A 3 -14.98 31.65 -44.56
CA PRO A 3 -15.39 31.04 -43.30
C PRO A 3 -14.27 31.08 -42.24
N ASN A 4 -14.71 31.20 -40.99
CA ASN A 4 -13.96 31.51 -39.76
C ASN A 4 -12.98 30.44 -39.27
N LYS A 5 -11.81 30.90 -38.82
CA LYS A 5 -10.80 30.16 -38.04
C LYS A 5 -11.29 29.87 -36.61
N LYS A 6 -11.19 28.61 -36.15
CA LYS A 6 -11.30 28.24 -34.73
C LYS A 6 -9.91 28.02 -34.11
N LYS A 7 -9.64 28.68 -32.98
CA LYS A 7 -8.42 28.60 -32.15
C LYS A 7 -8.38 27.29 -31.35
N LYS A 8 -7.25 26.58 -31.35
CA LYS A 8 -6.94 25.45 -30.43
C LYS A 8 -6.32 25.99 -29.13
N LYS A 9 -6.75 25.45 -27.98
CA LYS A 9 -6.14 25.65 -26.65
C LYS A 9 -4.96 24.66 -26.45
N PRO A 10 -3.88 25.03 -25.73
CA PRO A 10 -2.79 24.12 -25.38
C PRO A 10 -3.13 23.22 -24.18
N ALA A 11 -2.58 22.00 -24.18
CA ALA A 11 -2.72 21.00 -23.13
C ALA A 11 -1.76 21.24 -21.96
N SER A 12 -2.24 20.97 -20.75
CA SER A 12 -1.52 21.08 -19.47
C SER A 12 -0.68 19.83 -19.18
N ASN A 13 0.56 20.07 -18.73
CA ASN A 13 1.59 19.09 -18.39
C ASN A 13 1.39 18.53 -16.95
N PRO A 14 1.55 17.22 -16.68
CA PRO A 14 1.66 16.71 -15.32
C PRO A 14 3.04 16.08 -15.06
N ALA A 15 3.92 16.83 -14.40
CA ALA A 15 5.14 16.30 -13.78
C ALA A 15 5.20 16.78 -12.33
N ARG A 16 5.10 15.85 -11.38
CA ARG A 16 5.45 16.10 -9.96
C ARG A 16 5.91 14.78 -9.34
N GLY A 17 7.23 14.56 -9.38
CA GLY A 17 7.91 13.43 -8.75
C GLY A 17 8.24 13.74 -7.29
N PHE A 18 8.20 12.70 -6.47
CA PHE A 18 8.57 12.70 -5.05
C PHE A 18 10.09 12.62 -4.91
N ALA A 19 10.65 13.41 -3.98
CA ALA A 19 12.05 13.38 -3.56
C ALA A 19 12.19 12.60 -2.24
N THR A 20 13.20 11.74 -2.14
CA THR A 20 13.66 11.17 -0.86
C THR A 20 15.18 11.11 -0.85
N VAL A 21 15.77 11.71 0.19
CA VAL A 21 17.21 11.87 0.42
C VAL A 21 17.66 10.84 1.45
N SER A 22 18.76 10.12 1.21
CA SER A 22 19.55 9.50 2.29
C SER A 22 21.00 9.23 1.86
N VAL A 23 21.92 9.59 2.76
CA VAL A 23 23.39 9.56 2.60
C VAL A 23 23.96 8.22 3.11
N PRO A 24 24.94 7.58 2.44
CA PRO A 24 25.56 6.33 2.88
C PRO A 24 26.85 6.50 3.70
N SER A 25 27.03 5.64 4.71
CA SER A 25 28.29 5.42 5.46
C SER A 25 29.20 4.41 4.74
N ARG A 26 30.50 4.71 4.66
CA ARG A 26 31.54 3.87 4.00
C ARG A 26 32.03 2.73 4.91
N PRO A 27 32.24 1.50 4.40
CA PRO A 27 33.15 0.52 5.01
C PRO A 27 34.53 0.48 4.35
N LYS A 28 35.54 0.10 5.16
CA LYS A 28 36.97 -0.03 4.86
C LYS A 28 37.29 -1.12 3.84
N ILE A 29 38.26 -0.82 2.97
CA ILE A 29 38.91 -1.74 2.03
C ILE A 29 40.00 -2.51 2.78
N VAL A 30 40.06 -3.83 2.58
CA VAL A 30 41.24 -4.65 2.88
C VAL A 30 41.65 -5.32 1.58
N ASP A 31 42.87 -5.01 1.14
CA ASP A 31 43.51 -5.56 -0.05
C ASP A 31 43.80 -7.06 0.09
N LEU A 32 43.57 -7.81 -0.99
CA LEU A 32 44.13 -9.15 -1.17
C LEU A 32 44.79 -9.21 -2.55
N THR A 33 46.12 -9.30 -2.57
CA THR A 33 46.88 -9.80 -3.71
C THR A 33 47.92 -10.83 -3.25
N ALA A 34 48.19 -11.77 -4.17
CA ALA A 34 49.33 -12.69 -4.27
C ALA A 34 49.25 -14.10 -3.61
N VAL A 35 48.78 -15.04 -4.45
CA VAL A 35 49.32 -16.34 -4.85
C VAL A 35 50.68 -16.79 -4.25
N SER A 36 50.74 -18.01 -3.68
CA SER A 36 51.55 -19.16 -4.15
C SER A 36 52.05 -20.13 -3.06
N SER A 37 51.83 -21.42 -3.32
CA SER A 37 52.69 -22.59 -3.07
C SER A 37 52.88 -23.21 -1.66
N THR A 38 52.40 -24.46 -1.59
CA THR A 38 53.07 -25.71 -1.14
C THR A 38 53.19 -26.10 0.34
N ALA A 39 52.62 -27.30 0.58
CA ALA A 39 53.16 -28.46 1.32
C ALA A 39 52.94 -28.60 2.84
N GLU A 40 52.18 -29.67 3.13
CA GLU A 40 52.42 -30.73 4.12
C GLU A 40 52.29 -30.49 5.64
N SER A 41 51.39 -31.31 6.20
CA SER A 41 51.54 -32.14 7.42
C SER A 41 51.04 -31.62 8.79
N SER A 42 50.02 -32.35 9.27
CA SER A 42 49.93 -33.03 10.58
C SER A 42 49.63 -32.27 11.89
N LEU A 43 48.56 -32.77 12.54
CA LEU A 43 48.39 -33.13 13.95
C LEU A 43 47.95 -32.09 15.03
N ALA A 44 46.83 -32.46 15.68
CA ALA A 44 46.55 -32.54 17.12
C ALA A 44 46.11 -31.30 17.95
N ALA A 45 44.83 -31.39 18.38
CA ALA A 45 44.22 -31.21 19.71
C ALA A 45 44.91 -30.43 20.86
N SER A 46 44.13 -29.52 21.50
CA SER A 46 43.82 -29.41 22.96
C SER A 46 43.09 -28.07 23.23
N GLU A 47 41.89 -28.04 23.86
CA GLU A 47 41.64 -27.65 25.28
C GLU A 47 42.40 -26.37 25.73
N GLY A 48 41.86 -25.34 26.39
CA GLY A 48 40.57 -25.00 27.03
C GLY A 48 40.76 -23.67 27.82
N GLU A 49 39.65 -23.13 28.36
CA GLU A 49 39.53 -22.13 29.47
C GLU A 49 39.53 -20.60 29.24
N ASN A 50 38.29 -20.04 29.32
CA ASN A 50 37.74 -19.07 30.28
C ASN A 50 38.28 -17.63 30.55
N SER A 51 37.40 -16.67 30.18
CA SER A 51 36.93 -15.45 30.91
C SER A 51 37.77 -14.15 30.91
N PRO A 52 37.19 -12.95 31.15
CA PRO A 52 35.90 -12.34 30.70
C PRO A 52 36.11 -10.92 30.07
N PRO A 53 35.08 -10.25 29.47
CA PRO A 53 35.22 -8.90 28.91
C PRO A 53 34.78 -7.78 29.88
N PRO A 54 35.32 -6.56 29.77
CA PRO A 54 34.87 -5.40 30.54
C PRO A 54 33.79 -4.56 29.81
N THR A 55 32.88 -4.10 30.66
CA THR A 55 31.84 -3.04 30.65
C THR A 55 31.83 -1.90 29.62
N ASP A 56 30.59 -1.56 29.28
CA ASP A 56 30.03 -0.44 28.50
C ASP A 56 30.40 0.99 28.95
N ILE A 57 30.39 1.92 27.98
CA ILE A 57 29.96 3.32 28.14
C ILE A 57 28.96 3.64 27.03
N GLN A 58 27.70 3.84 27.40
CA GLN A 58 26.59 4.27 26.55
C GLN A 58 26.40 5.79 26.60
N GLN A 59 26.12 6.42 25.46
CA GLN A 59 25.48 7.73 25.34
C GLN A 59 24.07 7.55 24.74
N PRO A 60 23.05 8.33 25.18
CA PRO A 60 21.65 8.04 24.90
C PRO A 60 21.16 8.68 23.59
N VAL A 61 20.35 7.93 22.85
CA VAL A 61 19.69 8.35 21.60
C VAL A 61 18.23 8.70 21.89
N ALA A 62 17.80 9.87 21.39
CA ALA A 62 16.43 10.38 21.43
C ALA A 62 15.48 9.54 20.56
N GLY A 63 14.24 9.40 21.02
CA GLY A 63 13.19 8.58 20.44
C GLY A 63 12.77 9.01 19.03
N ASN A 64 12.64 8.03 18.15
CA ASN A 64 12.04 8.16 16.84
C ASN A 64 10.98 7.06 16.70
N ASP A 65 9.77 7.44 16.30
CA ASP A 65 8.64 6.55 16.06
C ASP A 65 9.04 5.36 15.18
N SER A 66 8.87 4.16 15.74
CA SER A 66 9.18 2.92 15.04
C SER A 66 8.16 2.65 13.93
N LYS A 67 8.45 3.12 12.71
CA LYS A 67 7.99 2.40 11.51
C LYS A 67 8.65 1.03 11.55
N LYS A 68 7.92 0.03 12.07
CA LYS A 68 8.31 -1.38 11.94
C LYS A 68 8.63 -1.63 10.47
N THR A 69 9.87 -1.98 10.17
CA THR A 69 10.27 -2.49 8.86
C THR A 69 9.35 -3.65 8.49
N LEU A 70 8.90 -3.72 7.24
CA LEU A 70 7.99 -4.76 6.71
C LEU A 70 8.40 -6.21 7.07
N GLN A 71 9.67 -6.41 7.42
CA GLN A 71 10.30 -7.66 7.84
C GLN A 71 10.01 -8.07 9.30
N ALA A 72 9.39 -7.20 10.12
CA ALA A 72 9.12 -7.44 11.54
C ALA A 72 7.62 -7.60 11.88
N LEU A 73 6.75 -7.63 10.86
CA LEU A 73 5.31 -7.83 11.01
C LEU A 73 4.99 -9.33 11.05
N SER A 74 4.05 -9.73 11.90
CA SER A 74 3.55 -11.10 11.90
C SER A 74 2.83 -11.43 10.57
N PRO A 75 2.67 -12.71 10.18
CA PRO A 75 1.95 -13.09 8.96
C PRO A 75 0.54 -12.47 8.86
N GLU A 76 -0.18 -12.40 9.98
CA GLU A 76 -1.51 -11.79 10.05
C GLU A 76 -1.46 -10.25 9.95
N GLU A 77 -0.43 -9.61 10.52
CA GLU A 77 -0.22 -8.16 10.39
C GLU A 77 0.17 -7.77 8.96
N LEU A 78 0.92 -8.64 8.27
CA LEU A 78 1.33 -8.46 6.87
C LEU A 78 0.13 -8.60 5.92
N GLU A 79 -0.75 -9.57 6.16
CA GLU A 79 -1.98 -9.77 5.39
C GLU A 79 -2.93 -8.57 5.53
N ARG A 80 -3.16 -8.10 6.77
CA ARG A 80 -3.92 -6.87 7.03
C ARG A 80 -3.30 -5.66 6.34
N HIS A 81 -1.98 -5.55 6.32
CA HIS A 81 -1.29 -4.47 5.62
C HIS A 81 -1.52 -4.53 4.09
N PHE A 82 -1.50 -5.73 3.49
CA PHE A 82 -1.80 -5.88 2.06
C PHE A 82 -3.28 -5.62 1.73
N GLU A 83 -4.21 -6.09 2.56
CA GLU A 83 -5.65 -5.81 2.40
C GLU A 83 -5.92 -4.30 2.47
N GLN A 84 -5.31 -3.60 3.44
CA GLN A 84 -5.41 -2.15 3.57
C GLN A 84 -4.81 -1.40 2.36
N ALA A 85 -3.73 -1.91 1.79
CA ALA A 85 -3.09 -1.34 0.60
C ALA A 85 -3.94 -1.58 -0.67
N GLU A 86 -4.57 -2.75 -0.82
CA GLU A 86 -5.50 -3.04 -1.91
C GLU A 86 -6.74 -2.14 -1.83
N LEU A 87 -7.36 -2.03 -0.64
CA LEU A 87 -8.49 -1.14 -0.40
C LEU A 87 -8.13 0.31 -0.70
N GLN A 88 -6.95 0.78 -0.29
CA GLN A 88 -6.48 2.13 -0.66
C GLN A 88 -6.40 2.31 -2.18
N SER A 89 -5.81 1.34 -2.90
CA SER A 89 -5.68 1.43 -4.35
C SER A 89 -7.04 1.45 -5.06
N LEU A 90 -8.05 0.77 -4.51
CA LEU A 90 -9.41 0.75 -5.08
C LEU A 90 -10.17 2.05 -4.78
N VAL A 91 -10.03 2.59 -3.57
CA VAL A 91 -10.56 3.89 -3.19
C VAL A 91 -9.96 5.00 -4.05
N ASP A 92 -8.64 5.04 -4.20
CA ASP A 92 -7.94 6.02 -5.04
C ASP A 92 -8.41 5.98 -6.51
N LYS A 93 -8.78 4.79 -7.00
CA LYS A 93 -9.21 4.57 -8.38
C LYS A 93 -10.67 4.97 -8.61
N HIS A 94 -11.57 4.70 -7.67
CA HIS A 94 -13.02 4.79 -7.91
C HIS A 94 -13.76 5.84 -7.09
N ALA A 95 -13.31 6.19 -5.88
CA ALA A 95 -14.08 7.02 -4.95
C ALA A 95 -14.45 8.39 -5.55
N ALA A 96 -13.48 9.10 -6.13
CA ALA A 96 -13.71 10.40 -6.76
C ALA A 96 -14.71 10.33 -7.94
N LYS A 97 -14.64 9.24 -8.73
CA LYS A 97 -15.54 9.01 -9.86
C LYS A 97 -16.96 8.71 -9.39
N CYS A 98 -17.13 7.83 -8.40
CA CYS A 98 -18.42 7.49 -7.81
C CYS A 98 -19.08 8.73 -7.17
N LYS A 99 -18.34 9.49 -6.35
CA LYS A 99 -18.83 10.73 -5.72
C LYS A 99 -19.25 11.78 -6.75
N SER A 100 -18.48 11.96 -7.84
CA SER A 100 -18.81 12.92 -8.91
C SER A 100 -20.02 12.47 -9.74
N GLU A 101 -20.12 11.19 -10.08
CA GLU A 101 -21.27 10.68 -10.83
C GLU A 101 -22.53 10.75 -9.96
N ALA A 102 -22.44 10.45 -8.67
CA ALA A 102 -23.55 10.62 -7.74
C ALA A 102 -24.04 12.07 -7.67
N LEU A 103 -23.12 13.05 -7.57
CA LEU A 103 -23.47 14.47 -7.62
C LEU A 103 -24.15 14.87 -8.92
N ARG A 104 -23.72 14.30 -10.06
CA ARG A 104 -24.33 14.52 -11.37
C ARG A 104 -25.76 13.99 -11.42
N GLN A 105 -26.01 12.79 -10.90
CA GLN A 105 -27.35 12.20 -10.84
C GLN A 105 -28.28 12.99 -9.90
N VAL A 106 -27.78 13.40 -8.73
CA VAL A 106 -28.53 14.26 -7.79
C VAL A 106 -28.89 15.59 -8.47
N SER A 107 -27.93 16.25 -9.11
CA SER A 107 -28.18 17.51 -9.83
C SER A 107 -29.20 17.33 -10.96
N LYS A 108 -29.16 16.19 -11.67
CA LYS A 108 -30.14 15.85 -12.71
C LYS A 108 -31.54 15.71 -12.11
N LEU A 109 -31.69 14.90 -11.06
CA LEU A 109 -32.98 14.68 -10.38
C LEU A 109 -33.53 15.96 -9.75
N GLU A 110 -32.68 16.80 -9.16
CA GLU A 110 -33.10 18.10 -8.65
C GLU A 110 -33.53 19.06 -9.76
N THR A 111 -32.83 19.05 -10.90
CA THR A 111 -33.20 19.87 -12.07
C THR A 111 -34.53 19.40 -12.66
N GLU A 112 -34.71 18.09 -12.83
CA GLU A 112 -35.98 17.50 -13.26
C GLU A 112 -37.10 17.83 -12.28
N ARG A 113 -36.87 17.70 -10.97
CA ARG A 113 -37.82 18.12 -9.93
C ARG A 113 -38.17 19.60 -10.04
N ARG A 114 -37.21 20.50 -10.31
CA ARG A 114 -37.46 21.95 -10.45
C ARG A 114 -38.24 22.29 -11.73
N VAL A 115 -37.98 21.58 -12.83
CA VAL A 115 -38.60 21.84 -14.14
C VAL A 115 -39.98 21.21 -14.25
N LEU A 116 -40.14 19.95 -13.81
CA LEU A 116 -41.34 19.14 -13.99
C LEU A 116 -42.38 19.36 -12.88
N ARG A 117 -41.97 19.58 -11.63
CA ARG A 117 -42.92 19.75 -10.50
C ARG A 117 -43.88 20.94 -10.66
N PRO A 118 -43.49 22.08 -11.24
CA PRO A 118 -44.44 23.15 -11.56
C PRO A 118 -45.42 22.82 -12.70
N GLN A 119 -45.07 21.85 -13.55
CA GLN A 119 -45.86 21.42 -14.71
C GLN A 119 -46.76 20.21 -14.40
N ALA A 120 -46.52 19.54 -13.26
CA ALA A 120 -47.30 18.40 -12.82
C ALA A 120 -48.65 18.86 -12.24
N ASN A 121 -49.76 18.36 -12.81
CA ASN A 121 -51.08 18.52 -12.21
C ASN A 121 -51.18 17.60 -10.98
N ILE A 122 -51.46 18.17 -9.81
CA ILE A 122 -51.71 17.40 -8.60
C ILE A 122 -53.07 16.72 -8.76
N LEU A 123 -53.05 15.41 -9.02
CA LEU A 123 -54.24 14.58 -8.99
C LEU A 123 -54.50 14.16 -7.54
N GLY A 124 -55.63 14.58 -6.99
CA GLY A 124 -56.08 14.13 -5.67
C GLY A 124 -56.43 12.64 -5.73
N LEU A 125 -55.49 11.77 -5.37
CA LEU A 125 -55.70 10.31 -5.34
C LEU A 125 -56.88 9.92 -4.43
N ASN A 126 -57.10 10.67 -3.35
CA ASN A 126 -58.20 10.47 -2.41
C ASN A 126 -59.60 10.75 -3.00
N ASP A 127 -59.69 11.48 -4.12
CA ASP A 127 -60.97 11.80 -4.77
C ASP A 127 -61.40 10.71 -5.77
N TRP A 128 -60.47 9.86 -6.21
CA TRP A 128 -60.68 8.88 -7.29
C TRP A 128 -60.49 7.42 -6.85
N MET A 129 -59.75 7.16 -5.78
CA MET A 129 -59.48 5.81 -5.30
C MET A 129 -59.74 5.69 -3.78
N PRO A 130 -60.73 4.87 -3.36
CA PRO A 130 -60.95 4.58 -1.96
C PRO A 130 -59.68 4.03 -1.28
N GLN A 131 -59.39 4.50 -0.07
CA GLN A 131 -58.21 4.08 0.73
C GLN A 131 -58.13 2.56 0.89
N ASP A 132 -59.26 1.89 1.10
CA ASP A 132 -59.32 0.42 1.20
C ASP A 132 -58.82 -0.32 -0.06
N ILE A 133 -59.01 0.27 -1.24
CA ILE A 133 -58.54 -0.32 -2.51
C ILE A 133 -57.05 -0.05 -2.67
N LEU A 134 -56.59 1.15 -2.31
CA LEU A 134 -55.18 1.50 -2.32
C LEU A 134 -54.38 0.56 -1.39
N ASP A 135 -54.86 0.32 -0.17
CA ASP A 135 -54.21 -0.56 0.80
C ASP A 135 -54.15 -2.01 0.31
N ARG A 136 -55.20 -2.50 -0.36
CA ARG A 136 -55.20 -3.84 -0.99
C ARG A 136 -54.21 -3.94 -2.14
N VAL A 137 -54.09 -2.89 -2.97
CA VAL A 137 -53.12 -2.85 -4.06
C VAL A 137 -51.70 -2.84 -3.52
N LEU A 138 -51.42 -2.03 -2.51
CA LEU A 138 -50.11 -1.97 -1.85
C LEU A 138 -49.76 -3.31 -1.18
N THR A 139 -50.70 -3.93 -0.46
CA THR A 139 -50.50 -5.25 0.15
C THR A 139 -50.24 -6.33 -0.91
N SER A 140 -50.94 -6.29 -2.04
CA SER A 140 -50.74 -7.24 -3.14
C SER A 140 -49.38 -7.05 -3.81
N ALA A 141 -48.97 -5.80 -4.05
CA ALA A 141 -47.65 -5.47 -4.59
C ALA A 141 -46.52 -5.90 -3.66
N GLN A 142 -46.71 -5.76 -2.34
CA GLN A 142 -45.74 -6.20 -1.34
C GLN A 142 -45.65 -7.73 -1.29
N THR A 143 -46.79 -8.43 -1.36
CA THR A 143 -46.86 -9.89 -1.44
C THR A 143 -46.22 -10.45 -2.72
N GLU A 144 -46.32 -9.73 -3.84
CA GLU A 144 -45.67 -10.10 -5.11
C GLU A 144 -44.15 -9.91 -5.05
N LEU A 145 -43.67 -8.90 -4.33
CA LEU A 145 -42.25 -8.68 -4.08
C LEU A 145 -41.65 -9.75 -3.15
N ASP A 146 -42.38 -10.13 -2.09
CA ASP A 146 -41.93 -11.12 -1.12
C ASP A 146 -41.91 -12.56 -1.70
N ASN A 147 -42.76 -12.84 -2.69
CA ASN A 147 -42.86 -14.15 -3.36
C ASN A 147 -41.94 -14.28 -4.60
N ARG A 148 -41.05 -13.32 -4.86
CA ARG A 148 -40.06 -13.47 -5.95
C ARG A 148 -39.02 -14.52 -5.55
N ASP A 149 -39.00 -15.65 -6.25
CA ASP A 149 -37.91 -16.62 -6.10
C ASP A 149 -36.57 -15.99 -6.52
N PRO A 150 -35.48 -16.21 -5.75
CA PRO A 150 -34.16 -15.76 -6.15
C PRO A 150 -33.78 -16.45 -7.48
N PRO A 151 -33.18 -15.73 -8.45
CA PRO A 151 -32.74 -16.33 -9.68
C PRO A 151 -31.69 -17.43 -9.40
N SER A 152 -31.73 -18.53 -10.15
CA SER A 152 -30.76 -19.63 -10.05
C SER A 152 -29.33 -19.11 -10.09
N GLU A 153 -28.49 -19.52 -9.12
CA GLU A 153 -27.09 -19.12 -8.95
C GLU A 153 -26.35 -19.11 -10.30
N ARG A 154 -25.83 -17.95 -10.67
CA ARG A 154 -24.86 -17.81 -11.75
C ARG A 154 -23.58 -17.26 -11.17
N ASP A 155 -22.48 -17.98 -11.39
CA ASP A 155 -21.13 -17.56 -11.02
C ASP A 155 -20.84 -16.16 -11.60
N LEU A 156 -20.71 -15.17 -10.72
CA LEU A 156 -20.23 -13.85 -11.10
C LEU A 156 -18.71 -13.86 -11.14
N ASP A 157 -18.18 -13.76 -12.35
CA ASP A 157 -16.79 -13.42 -12.64
C ASP A 157 -16.36 -12.19 -11.80
N GLY A 158 -15.19 -12.20 -11.16
CA GLY A 158 -14.77 -11.14 -10.23
C GLY A 158 -14.74 -9.73 -10.87
N SER A 159 -14.79 -9.64 -12.21
CA SER A 159 -14.92 -8.38 -12.96
C SER A 159 -16.24 -7.69 -12.82
N LYS A 160 -17.25 -8.48 -12.52
CA LYS A 160 -18.55 -7.97 -12.18
C LYS A 160 -18.54 -7.51 -10.73
N GLU A 161 -17.86 -8.17 -9.80
CA GLU A 161 -17.80 -7.73 -8.38
C GLU A 161 -17.31 -6.27 -8.22
N GLU A 162 -16.18 -5.90 -8.84
CA GLU A 162 -15.66 -4.51 -8.78
C GLU A 162 -16.63 -3.51 -9.45
N GLU A 163 -17.21 -3.87 -10.61
CA GLU A 163 -18.16 -3.00 -11.30
C GLU A 163 -19.46 -2.84 -10.51
N LEU A 164 -19.98 -3.92 -9.93
CA LEU A 164 -21.16 -3.93 -9.08
C LEU A 164 -20.90 -3.11 -7.80
N ALA A 165 -19.76 -3.30 -7.13
CA ALA A 165 -19.37 -2.50 -5.98
C ALA A 165 -19.33 -1.00 -6.31
N THR A 166 -18.76 -0.60 -7.46
CA THR A 166 -18.75 0.81 -7.87
C THR A 166 -20.13 1.38 -8.21
N ARG A 167 -21.03 0.55 -8.77
CA ARG A 167 -22.43 0.93 -9.05
C ARG A 167 -23.22 1.07 -7.75
N LEU A 168 -23.11 0.12 -6.82
CA LEU A 168 -23.74 0.17 -5.50
C LEU A 168 -23.22 1.35 -4.68
N TRP A 169 -21.92 1.66 -4.76
CA TRP A 169 -21.35 2.85 -4.12
C TRP A 169 -21.97 4.12 -4.68
N THR A 170 -22.03 4.26 -6.01
CA THR A 170 -22.66 5.41 -6.65
C THR A 170 -24.12 5.55 -6.22
N LEU A 171 -24.86 4.44 -6.13
CA LEU A 171 -26.26 4.41 -5.71
C LEU A 171 -26.44 4.84 -4.24
N LYS A 172 -25.61 4.30 -3.33
CA LYS A 172 -25.59 4.66 -1.91
C LYS A 172 -25.35 6.17 -1.74
N GLU A 173 -24.34 6.71 -2.41
CA GLU A 173 -24.02 8.14 -2.42
C GLU A 173 -25.16 9.00 -2.99
N THR A 174 -25.84 8.55 -4.06
CA THR A 174 -26.97 9.30 -4.63
C THR A 174 -28.13 9.41 -3.65
N PHE A 175 -28.56 8.30 -3.02
CA PHE A 175 -29.72 8.32 -2.14
C PHE A 175 -29.44 8.99 -0.79
N GLN A 176 -28.21 8.88 -0.26
CA GLN A 176 -27.80 9.63 0.92
C GLN A 176 -27.83 11.15 0.67
N LYS A 177 -27.37 11.61 -0.51
CA LYS A 177 -27.44 13.03 -0.90
C LYS A 177 -28.87 13.51 -1.18
N LEU A 178 -29.76 12.62 -1.60
CA LEU A 178 -31.21 12.88 -1.71
C LEU A 178 -31.94 12.86 -0.35
N ARG A 179 -31.21 12.67 0.77
CA ARG A 179 -31.72 12.70 2.15
C ARG A 179 -32.60 11.50 2.55
N PHE A 180 -32.42 10.34 1.92
CA PHE A 180 -33.02 9.09 2.42
C PHE A 180 -32.27 8.58 3.66
N SER A 181 -32.98 7.91 4.57
CA SER A 181 -32.37 7.30 5.77
C SER A 181 -31.32 6.27 5.38
N GLN A 182 -30.19 6.24 6.11
CA GLN A 182 -29.11 5.28 5.87
C GLN A 182 -29.59 3.83 5.97
N THR A 183 -30.48 3.53 6.91
CA THR A 183 -31.04 2.18 7.10
C THR A 183 -31.79 1.68 5.87
N ARG A 184 -32.66 2.53 5.30
CA ARG A 184 -33.44 2.22 4.10
C ARG A 184 -32.58 2.04 2.86
N VAL A 185 -31.51 2.83 2.75
CA VAL A 185 -30.55 2.69 1.66
C VAL A 185 -29.81 1.34 1.76
N GLU A 186 -29.47 0.89 2.96
CA GLU A 186 -28.80 -0.41 3.14
C GLU A 186 -29.73 -1.60 2.86
N GLU A 187 -31.01 -1.52 3.24
CA GLU A 187 -32.02 -2.51 2.88
C GLU A 187 -32.23 -2.59 1.35
N LEU A 188 -32.28 -1.42 0.68
CA LEU A 188 -32.37 -1.35 -0.78
C LEU A 188 -31.17 -2.03 -1.45
N LEU A 189 -29.95 -1.80 -0.96
CA LEU A 189 -28.74 -2.41 -1.54
C LEU A 189 -28.79 -3.94 -1.39
N LYS A 190 -29.22 -4.46 -0.23
CA LYS A 190 -29.44 -5.90 -0.01
C LYS A 190 -30.46 -6.48 -0.99
N TYR A 191 -31.57 -5.77 -1.18
CA TYR A 191 -32.61 -6.17 -2.14
C TYR A 191 -32.08 -6.24 -3.58
N LEU A 192 -31.33 -5.22 -4.00
CA LEU A 192 -30.76 -5.16 -5.35
C LEU A 192 -29.73 -6.28 -5.60
N VAL A 193 -28.90 -6.59 -4.61
CA VAL A 193 -27.93 -7.68 -4.68
C VAL A 193 -28.63 -9.05 -4.74
N THR A 194 -29.74 -9.22 -4.03
CA THR A 194 -30.46 -10.52 -3.93
C THR A 194 -31.31 -10.82 -5.17
N TYR A 195 -32.02 -9.83 -5.72
CA TYR A 195 -33.09 -10.09 -6.69
C TYR A 195 -32.83 -9.58 -8.11
N ASN A 196 -31.76 -8.81 -8.34
CA ASN A 196 -31.56 -8.12 -9.60
C ASN A 196 -30.29 -8.57 -10.36
N SER A 197 -30.36 -9.73 -10.99
CA SER A 197 -29.29 -10.29 -11.84
C SER A 197 -28.97 -9.44 -13.08
N GLY A 198 -29.87 -8.53 -13.47
CA GLY A 198 -29.67 -7.54 -14.55
C GLY A 198 -28.64 -6.46 -14.22
N PHE A 199 -28.28 -6.31 -12.94
CA PHE A 199 -27.30 -5.35 -12.46
C PHE A 199 -25.88 -5.59 -13.04
N ALA A 200 -25.58 -6.83 -13.45
CA ALA A 200 -24.33 -7.25 -14.07
C ALA A 200 -24.33 -7.24 -15.62
N GLY A 201 -25.50 -7.02 -16.26
CA GLY A 201 -25.67 -7.13 -17.70
C GLY A 201 -25.50 -5.81 -18.44
N GLY A 202 -24.27 -5.49 -18.86
CA GLY A 202 -23.90 -4.73 -20.08
C GLY A 202 -24.50 -3.35 -20.43
N SER A 203 -25.60 -2.90 -19.82
CA SER A 203 -26.17 -1.58 -20.05
C SER A 203 -25.43 -0.56 -19.20
N LYS A 204 -24.99 0.53 -19.83
CA LYS A 204 -24.31 1.66 -19.18
C LYS A 204 -25.28 2.62 -18.47
N ASP A 205 -26.59 2.37 -18.56
CA ASP A 205 -27.59 3.30 -18.06
C ASP A 205 -27.98 2.98 -16.61
N LEU A 206 -27.38 3.74 -15.69
CA LEU A 206 -27.75 3.76 -14.26
C LEU A 206 -29.20 4.24 -14.03
N SER A 207 -29.82 4.89 -15.03
CA SER A 207 -31.17 5.46 -14.90
C SER A 207 -32.24 4.42 -14.62
N TRP A 208 -32.18 3.24 -15.27
CA TRP A 208 -33.16 2.17 -15.00
C TRP A 208 -33.08 1.66 -13.55
N VAL A 209 -31.87 1.52 -13.02
CA VAL A 209 -31.65 1.08 -11.63
C VAL A 209 -32.18 2.10 -10.64
N ILE A 210 -31.99 3.40 -10.91
CA ILE A 210 -32.51 4.47 -10.05
C ILE A 210 -34.04 4.44 -10.02
N ASP A 211 -34.71 4.22 -11.15
CA ASP A 211 -36.17 4.13 -11.22
C ASP A 211 -36.70 2.93 -10.41
N GLU A 212 -36.07 1.75 -10.55
CA GLU A 212 -36.43 0.57 -9.77
C GLU A 212 -36.16 0.75 -8.27
N SER A 213 -35.05 1.39 -7.93
CA SER A 213 -34.69 1.73 -6.54
C SER A 213 -35.70 2.70 -5.92
N LEU A 214 -36.15 3.70 -6.68
CA LEU A 214 -37.18 4.64 -6.25
C LEU A 214 -38.54 3.96 -6.09
N ASN A 215 -38.88 3.01 -6.97
CA ASN A 215 -40.11 2.22 -6.84
C ASN A 215 -40.09 1.33 -5.59
N TRP A 216 -38.95 0.69 -5.29
CA TRP A 216 -38.77 -0.11 -4.08
C TRP A 216 -38.86 0.77 -2.82
N LEU A 217 -38.16 1.90 -2.80
CA LEU A 217 -38.25 2.86 -1.70
C LEU A 217 -39.66 3.42 -1.51
N ALA A 218 -40.41 3.64 -2.59
CA ALA A 218 -41.80 4.11 -2.51
C ALA A 218 -42.75 3.09 -1.86
N LEU A 219 -42.46 1.79 -1.95
CA LEU A 219 -43.24 0.72 -1.33
C LEU A 219 -42.85 0.48 0.15
N GLN A 220 -41.59 0.71 0.51
CA GLN A 220 -41.04 0.39 1.83
C GLN A 220 -40.93 1.59 2.79
N CYS A 221 -40.87 2.83 2.27
CA CYS A 221 -40.85 4.03 3.09
C CYS A 221 -42.27 4.40 3.55
N SER A 222 -42.41 4.70 4.84
CA SER A 222 -43.67 5.24 5.36
C SER A 222 -43.93 6.67 4.83
N PRO A 223 -45.19 7.12 4.74
CA PRO A 223 -45.52 8.48 4.30
C PRO A 223 -44.87 9.60 5.13
N ALA A 224 -44.40 9.31 6.35
CA ALA A 224 -43.69 10.24 7.23
C ALA A 224 -42.18 10.34 6.93
N GLU A 225 -41.59 9.30 6.32
CA GLU A 225 -40.17 9.27 5.91
C GLU A 225 -39.93 9.99 4.59
N LEU A 226 -40.97 10.14 3.76
CA LEU A 226 -40.89 10.81 2.47
C LEU A 226 -41.28 12.28 2.58
N PRO A 227 -40.54 13.21 1.93
CA PRO A 227 -40.93 14.60 1.91
C PRO A 227 -42.29 14.76 1.20
N PRO A 228 -43.25 15.49 1.80
CA PRO A 228 -44.60 15.61 1.23
C PRO A 228 -44.56 16.18 -0.19
N TYR A 229 -45.16 15.45 -1.12
CA TYR A 229 -45.17 15.77 -2.55
C TYR A 229 -45.78 17.16 -2.84
N ASP A 230 -46.65 17.65 -1.96
CA ASP A 230 -47.37 18.91 -2.11
C ASP A 230 -46.65 20.16 -1.56
N LYS A 231 -45.61 20.00 -0.71
CA LYS A 231 -44.93 21.17 -0.11
C LYS A 231 -43.78 21.67 -0.98
N LYS A 232 -43.85 22.94 -1.41
CA LYS A 232 -42.88 23.60 -2.29
C LYS A 232 -41.58 24.04 -1.60
N GLU A 233 -41.48 24.03 -0.27
CA GLU A 233 -40.29 24.47 0.48
C GLU A 233 -39.89 23.45 1.55
N ALA A 234 -38.57 23.32 1.77
CA ALA A 234 -38.02 22.60 2.90
C ALA A 234 -38.38 23.37 4.18
N VAL A 235 -39.23 22.77 5.02
CA VAL A 235 -39.48 23.28 6.37
C VAL A 235 -38.23 22.91 7.19
N PHE A 236 -37.34 23.86 7.43
CA PHE A 236 -36.49 23.77 8.61
C PHE A 236 -37.43 23.77 9.82
N PRO A 237 -37.34 22.80 10.73
CA PRO A 237 -38.14 22.86 11.94
C PRO A 237 -37.86 24.21 12.60
N LYS A 238 -38.93 24.98 12.84
CA LYS A 238 -38.88 26.13 13.75
C LYS A 238 -38.70 25.57 15.16
N THR A 239 -37.53 25.04 15.46
CA THR A 239 -37.13 24.80 16.84
C THR A 239 -36.54 26.11 17.32
N GLU A 240 -37.15 26.69 18.34
CA GLU A 240 -36.66 27.86 19.09
C GLU A 240 -35.37 27.52 19.88
N GLU A 241 -34.47 26.72 19.32
CA GLU A 241 -33.14 26.48 19.89
C GLU A 241 -32.24 27.64 19.48
N ALA A 242 -32.34 28.66 20.33
CA ALA A 242 -31.50 29.84 20.36
C ALA A 242 -30.02 29.49 20.19
N ILE A 243 -29.30 30.40 19.53
CA ILE A 243 -27.84 30.55 19.52
C ILE A 243 -27.27 30.10 20.87
N THR A 244 -26.86 28.83 20.96
CA THR A 244 -26.31 28.25 22.19
C THR A 244 -24.84 28.62 22.19
N SER A 245 -24.47 29.58 23.02
CA SER A 245 -23.08 30.04 23.10
C SER A 245 -22.28 29.14 24.03
N TRP A 246 -21.49 28.25 23.43
CA TRP A 246 -20.63 27.32 24.16
C TRP A 246 -19.49 28.02 24.93
N ILE A 247 -19.16 29.27 24.61
CA ILE A 247 -18.23 30.09 25.42
C ILE A 247 -18.88 30.57 26.73
N ASN A 248 -20.17 30.91 26.70
CA ASN A 248 -20.88 31.57 27.80
C ASN A 248 -21.66 30.61 28.72
N ASP A 249 -21.95 29.38 28.30
CA ASP A 249 -22.77 28.43 29.08
C ASP A 249 -22.04 27.77 30.27
N SER A 250 -20.88 28.29 30.69
CA SER A 250 -20.14 27.79 31.87
C SER A 250 -20.44 28.56 33.17
N LYS A 251 -21.43 29.47 33.18
CA LYS A 251 -21.93 30.09 34.41
C LYS A 251 -23.45 30.20 34.41
N GLU A 252 -24.04 29.59 35.43
CA GLU A 252 -25.43 29.70 35.91
C GLU A 252 -26.49 28.79 35.26
N ARG A 253 -26.62 27.58 35.81
CA ARG A 253 -27.93 26.98 36.15
C ARG A 253 -27.79 26.05 37.37
N GLN A 254 -27.60 26.67 38.54
CA GLN A 254 -28.15 26.14 39.79
C GLN A 254 -29.09 27.20 40.37
N SER A 255 -30.38 26.82 40.37
CA SER A 255 -31.46 27.20 41.28
C SER A 255 -31.58 28.66 41.74
N ALA A 256 -32.67 29.30 41.29
CA ALA A 256 -33.45 30.14 42.19
C ALA A 256 -34.95 30.01 41.87
N SER A 257 -35.65 29.28 42.73
CA SER A 257 -37.06 29.51 43.01
C SER A 257 -37.22 30.89 43.64
N ALA A 258 -38.07 31.73 43.06
CA ALA A 258 -39.22 32.37 43.72
C ALA A 258 -39.66 33.65 42.98
N SER A 259 -40.97 33.74 42.83
CA SER A 259 -41.78 34.88 42.43
C SER A 259 -41.45 36.20 43.15
N ILE A 260 -41.53 37.33 42.42
CA ILE A 260 -42.48 38.46 42.62
C ILE A 260 -41.97 39.72 41.87
N SER A 261 -42.94 40.48 41.38
CA SER A 261 -42.93 41.61 40.44
C SER A 261 -42.12 42.87 40.79
N SER A 262 -41.74 43.56 39.70
CA SER A 262 -41.71 45.02 39.47
C SER A 262 -40.42 45.85 39.71
N THR A 263 -40.02 46.49 38.60
CA THR A 263 -39.46 47.86 38.40
C THR A 263 -37.97 48.18 38.64
N PRO A 264 -37.41 49.18 37.91
CA PRO A 264 -36.00 49.21 37.49
C PRO A 264 -35.15 50.35 38.10
N GLY A 265 -33.82 50.19 38.12
CA GLY A 265 -32.89 51.32 38.27
C GLY A 265 -31.47 50.99 38.77
N LYS A 266 -30.50 51.01 37.84
CA LYS A 266 -29.09 51.50 37.87
C LYS A 266 -28.20 51.54 39.15
N ASP A 267 -26.93 51.17 38.90
CA ASP A 267 -25.60 51.67 39.40
C ASP A 267 -24.80 50.92 40.52
N ASP A 268 -23.69 50.30 40.08
CA ASP A 268 -22.25 50.35 40.50
C ASP A 268 -21.70 50.17 41.96
N TRP A 269 -20.81 49.13 42.08
CA TRP A 269 -19.43 49.07 42.65
C TRP A 269 -19.10 49.13 44.18
N LYS A 270 -18.49 48.06 44.77
CA LYS A 270 -17.18 48.00 45.53
C LYS A 270 -16.92 46.81 46.51
N LYS A 271 -15.82 46.09 46.20
CA LYS A 271 -14.61 45.67 46.98
C LYS A 271 -14.66 44.71 48.21
N SER A 272 -13.96 43.56 48.04
CA SER A 272 -12.68 43.10 48.67
C SER A 272 -12.60 42.06 49.83
N LYS A 273 -11.69 41.06 49.61
CA LYS A 273 -10.77 40.27 50.50
C LYS A 273 -11.39 39.26 51.51
N ALA A 274 -10.84 38.08 51.90
CA ALA A 274 -9.67 37.19 51.61
C ALA A 274 -9.88 35.82 52.42
N PRO A 275 -9.05 34.75 52.30
CA PRO A 275 -9.40 33.29 52.43
C PRO A 275 -8.93 32.55 53.74
N PRO A 276 -9.14 31.21 53.93
CA PRO A 276 -8.14 30.13 53.61
C PRO A 276 -8.77 28.71 53.22
N PRO A 277 -8.18 27.49 53.40
CA PRO A 277 -7.80 26.55 52.29
C PRO A 277 -8.33 25.05 52.31
N LEU A 278 -8.06 24.32 51.20
CA LEU A 278 -7.86 22.85 50.92
C LEU A 278 -8.62 21.71 51.65
N ILE A 279 -9.27 20.80 50.88
CA ILE A 279 -9.15 19.30 50.80
C ILE A 279 -10.43 18.59 50.27
N ASN A 280 -10.23 17.56 49.41
CA ASN A 280 -11.05 16.38 49.02
C ASN A 280 -11.74 16.28 47.63
N ASP A 281 -11.53 15.10 47.03
CA ASP A 281 -12.02 14.51 45.76
C ASP A 281 -13.55 14.50 45.56
N PRO A 282 -14.06 14.43 44.30
CA PRO A 282 -15.49 14.21 44.05
C PRO A 282 -15.83 12.74 43.75
N GLU A 283 -16.83 12.25 44.50
CA GLU A 283 -17.50 10.95 44.44
C GLU A 283 -18.26 10.67 43.12
N VAL A 284 -18.31 9.38 42.76
CA VAL A 284 -19.14 8.80 41.70
C VAL A 284 -20.55 8.57 42.23
N VAL A 285 -21.56 9.21 41.61
CA VAL A 285 -22.99 9.01 41.91
C VAL A 285 -23.45 7.63 41.40
N LEU A 286 -24.08 6.85 42.28
CA LEU A 286 -24.73 5.57 41.99
C LEU A 286 -26.19 5.81 41.61
N ASP A 287 -26.59 5.39 40.40
CA ASP A 287 -27.99 5.29 39.98
C ASP A 287 -28.48 3.85 40.19
N ASP A 288 -29.49 3.70 41.05
CA ASP A 288 -30.06 2.44 41.54
C ASP A 288 -31.45 2.18 40.92
N SER A 289 -31.63 2.55 39.65
CA SER A 289 -32.88 2.25 38.93
C SER A 289 -32.92 0.76 38.52
N ASP A 290 -33.81 0.00 39.16
CA ASP A 290 -34.05 -1.44 38.92
C ASP A 290 -34.92 -1.57 37.65
N SER A 291 -34.30 -1.34 36.49
CA SER A 291 -34.90 -1.58 35.18
C SER A 291 -34.93 -3.07 34.89
N SER A 292 -36.08 -3.58 34.47
CA SER A 292 -36.24 -4.97 34.02
C SER A 292 -35.36 -5.20 32.79
N ILE A 293 -34.30 -5.97 32.98
CA ILE A 293 -33.35 -6.33 31.91
C ILE A 293 -34.06 -7.27 30.94
N ASP A 294 -33.91 -6.98 29.64
CA ASP A 294 -34.45 -7.78 28.55
C ASP A 294 -33.69 -9.12 28.45
N PRO A 295 -34.37 -10.29 28.42
CA PRO A 295 -33.70 -11.59 28.43
C PRO A 295 -32.66 -11.82 27.32
N GLU A 296 -32.81 -11.15 26.18
CA GLU A 296 -31.85 -11.26 25.06
C GLU A 296 -30.48 -10.62 25.35
N ASN A 297 -30.40 -9.71 26.35
CA ASN A 297 -29.17 -8.96 26.66
C ASN A 297 -28.42 -9.47 27.90
N PHE A 298 -28.87 -10.56 28.53
CA PHE A 298 -28.26 -11.04 29.78
C PHE A 298 -26.78 -11.42 29.66
N VAL A 299 -26.39 -11.98 28.51
CA VAL A 299 -25.00 -12.41 28.26
C VAL A 299 -24.06 -11.21 28.19
N ASP A 300 -24.46 -10.16 27.48
CA ASP A 300 -23.63 -8.97 27.28
C ASP A 300 -23.57 -8.11 28.55
N GLU A 301 -24.68 -8.03 29.31
CA GLU A 301 -24.69 -7.38 30.62
C GLU A 301 -23.85 -8.14 31.66
N TYR A 302 -23.86 -9.48 31.64
CA TYR A 302 -23.00 -10.30 32.48
C TYR A 302 -21.51 -9.99 32.25
N VAL A 303 -21.09 -9.94 30.98
CA VAL A 303 -19.70 -9.64 30.59
C VAL A 303 -19.31 -8.20 30.98
N SER A 304 -20.22 -7.25 30.82
CA SER A 304 -20.02 -5.84 31.23
C SER A 304 -19.86 -5.71 32.74
N LEU A 305 -20.70 -6.37 33.53
CA LEU A 305 -20.63 -6.35 34.99
C LEU A 305 -19.37 -7.06 35.51
N GLN A 306 -18.96 -8.19 34.90
CA GLN A 306 -17.69 -8.86 35.22
C GLN A 306 -16.47 -7.98 34.87
N SER A 307 -16.51 -7.28 33.74
CA SER A 307 -15.45 -6.35 33.32
C SER A 307 -15.30 -5.17 34.28
N ARG A 308 -16.44 -4.60 34.73
CA ARG A 308 -16.45 -3.56 35.77
C ARG A 308 -15.93 -4.07 37.10
N LEU A 309 -16.29 -5.30 37.49
CA LEU A 309 -15.77 -5.94 38.69
C LEU A 309 -14.24 -6.14 38.62
N TYR A 310 -13.71 -6.53 37.45
CA TYR A 310 -12.27 -6.67 37.23
C TYR A 310 -11.52 -5.35 37.38
N LYS A 311 -12.06 -4.24 36.85
CA LYS A 311 -11.45 -2.92 36.99
C LYS A 311 -11.41 -2.42 38.44
N ILE A 312 -12.45 -2.72 39.23
CA ILE A 312 -12.49 -2.32 40.65
C ILE A 312 -11.59 -3.22 41.50
N GLN A 313 -11.64 -4.54 41.30
CA GLN A 313 -10.89 -5.50 42.12
C GLN A 313 -10.36 -6.69 41.32
N PRO A 314 -9.22 -6.53 40.59
CA PRO A 314 -8.63 -7.59 39.76
C PRO A 314 -8.29 -8.86 40.56
N ARG A 315 -7.96 -8.70 41.84
CA ARG A 315 -7.52 -9.78 42.74
C ARG A 315 -8.57 -10.88 42.96
N LEU A 316 -9.86 -10.56 42.94
CA LEU A 316 -10.93 -11.56 43.16
C LEU A 316 -11.08 -12.54 41.99
N ILE A 317 -10.83 -12.05 40.78
CA ILE A 317 -10.98 -12.80 39.53
C ILE A 317 -9.70 -13.59 39.25
N ASP A 318 -8.52 -13.01 39.49
CA ASP A 318 -7.25 -13.69 39.23
C ASP A 318 -6.93 -14.82 40.25
N GLN A 319 -7.44 -14.75 41.49
CA GLN A 319 -7.26 -15.83 42.48
C GLN A 319 -8.07 -17.10 42.15
N LEU A 320 -9.16 -16.99 41.38
CA LEU A 320 -9.97 -18.15 40.97
C LEU A 320 -9.23 -19.08 39.99
N ALA A 321 -8.22 -18.57 39.26
CA ALA A 321 -7.42 -19.37 38.33
C ALA A 321 -6.41 -20.29 39.02
N LYS A 322 -6.10 -20.06 40.31
CA LYS A 322 -5.16 -20.86 41.10
C LYS A 322 -5.90 -21.79 42.07
N GLY A 323 -6.70 -22.71 41.54
CA GLY A 323 -6.99 -24.00 42.18
C GLY A 323 -7.61 -24.02 43.60
N ALA A 324 -8.44 -23.05 43.98
CA ALA A 324 -9.18 -23.10 45.26
C ALA A 324 -10.67 -23.43 45.04
N LYS A 325 -11.19 -24.40 45.81
CA LYS A 325 -12.59 -24.89 45.74
C LYS A 325 -13.60 -23.73 45.80
N ARG A 326 -14.59 -23.75 44.88
CA ARG A 326 -15.68 -22.78 44.76
C ARG A 326 -16.40 -22.58 46.11
N ALA A 327 -16.12 -21.48 46.80
CA ALA A 327 -17.03 -20.93 47.80
C ALA A 327 -18.21 -20.26 47.05
N THR A 328 -19.43 -20.48 47.51
CA THR A 328 -20.67 -19.87 46.97
C THR A 328 -20.56 -18.34 46.96
N ARG A 329 -20.92 -17.70 45.83
CA ARG A 329 -20.79 -16.24 45.63
C ARG A 329 -21.58 -15.41 46.66
N GLU A 330 -22.65 -15.95 47.23
CA GLU A 330 -23.39 -15.33 48.34
C GLU A 330 -22.51 -15.05 49.57
N ASN A 331 -21.54 -15.93 49.88
CA ASN A 331 -20.61 -15.70 50.98
C ASN A 331 -19.54 -14.64 50.66
N ARG A 332 -19.28 -14.33 49.38
CA ARG A 332 -18.35 -13.25 48.98
C ARG A 332 -18.96 -11.88 49.21
N ALA A 333 -20.24 -11.71 48.83
CA ALA A 333 -20.97 -10.46 49.04
C ALA A 333 -21.05 -10.04 50.52
N GLN A 334 -20.96 -10.98 51.47
CA GLN A 334 -20.94 -10.71 52.91
C GLN A 334 -19.58 -10.28 53.45
N ASN A 335 -18.46 -10.73 52.84
CA ASN A 335 -17.10 -10.50 53.34
C ASN A 335 -16.34 -9.35 52.65
N GLU A 336 -16.94 -8.67 51.66
CA GLU A 336 -16.30 -7.57 50.94
C GLU A 336 -16.45 -6.20 51.63
N SER A 337 -15.47 -5.32 51.47
CA SER A 337 -15.46 -3.98 52.09
C SER A 337 -15.91 -2.85 51.17
N ASP A 338 -15.81 -2.99 49.83
CA ASP A 338 -16.21 -1.93 48.88
C ASP A 338 -17.71 -2.03 48.51
N PRO A 339 -18.53 -0.98 48.78
CA PRO A 339 -19.97 -0.98 48.49
C PRO A 339 -20.30 -1.11 46.99
N ARG A 340 -19.41 -0.66 46.09
CA ARG A 340 -19.64 -0.72 44.63
C ARG A 340 -19.50 -2.15 44.10
N ALA A 341 -18.52 -2.90 44.61
CA ALA A 341 -18.33 -4.31 44.27
C ALA A 341 -19.52 -5.16 44.75
N LYS A 342 -20.08 -4.87 45.94
CA LYS A 342 -21.28 -5.54 46.46
C LYS A 342 -22.51 -5.37 45.57
N SER A 343 -22.75 -4.16 45.06
CA SER A 343 -23.90 -3.90 44.16
C SER A 343 -23.76 -4.68 42.85
N ILE A 344 -22.55 -4.70 42.26
CA ILE A 344 -22.26 -5.46 41.04
C ILE A 344 -22.44 -6.98 41.26
N LEU A 345 -21.96 -7.51 42.40
CA LEU A 345 -22.12 -8.93 42.73
C LEU A 345 -23.59 -9.34 42.89
N ARG A 346 -24.44 -8.47 43.45
CA ARG A 346 -25.90 -8.72 43.55
C ARG A 346 -26.56 -8.80 42.17
N LYS A 347 -26.20 -7.89 41.25
CA LYS A 347 -26.72 -7.91 39.87
C LYS A 347 -26.25 -9.16 39.12
N LEU A 348 -24.99 -9.56 39.27
CA LEU A 348 -24.46 -10.82 38.73
C LEU A 348 -25.20 -12.05 39.28
N THR A 349 -25.52 -12.10 40.58
CA THR A 349 -26.30 -13.22 41.14
C THR A 349 -27.75 -13.24 40.63
N LYS A 350 -28.34 -12.09 40.27
CA LYS A 350 -29.69 -12.01 39.70
C LYS A 350 -29.71 -12.60 38.29
N ILE A 351 -28.71 -12.27 37.46
CA ILE A 351 -28.55 -12.83 36.11
C ILE A 351 -28.24 -14.34 36.15
N GLU A 352 -27.34 -14.79 37.04
CA GLU A 352 -26.96 -16.21 37.13
C GLU A 352 -28.08 -17.14 37.61
N ASN A 353 -29.07 -16.61 38.31
CA ASN A 353 -30.21 -17.36 38.81
C ASN A 353 -31.42 -17.35 37.85
N ASP A 354 -31.35 -16.61 36.74
CA ASP A 354 -32.40 -16.57 35.73
C ASP A 354 -32.36 -17.84 34.84
N VAL A 355 -33.53 -18.36 34.50
CA VAL A 355 -33.68 -19.62 33.72
C VAL A 355 -33.25 -19.43 32.26
N LEU A 356 -33.37 -18.21 31.73
CA LEU A 356 -33.06 -17.87 30.35
C LEU A 356 -31.59 -17.44 30.13
N PHE A 357 -30.77 -17.37 31.19
CA PHE A 357 -29.37 -17.00 31.08
C PHE A 357 -28.51 -18.17 30.58
N ASP A 358 -27.95 -18.04 29.37
CA ASP A 358 -26.97 -19.00 28.84
C ASP A 358 -25.58 -18.77 29.47
N ARG A 359 -25.31 -19.57 30.50
CA ARG A 359 -24.03 -19.54 31.21
C ARG A 359 -22.85 -19.94 30.34
N HIS A 360 -23.03 -20.88 29.41
CA HIS A 360 -21.91 -21.38 28.61
C HIS A 360 -21.46 -20.32 27.60
N GLU A 361 -22.40 -19.63 26.96
CA GLU A 361 -22.09 -18.52 26.06
C GLU A 361 -21.43 -17.35 26.82
N ALA A 362 -21.96 -16.99 27.99
CA ALA A 362 -21.41 -15.93 28.82
C ALA A 362 -20.00 -16.23 29.34
N ASP A 363 -19.70 -17.48 29.73
CA ASP A 363 -18.37 -17.89 30.17
C ASP A 363 -17.34 -17.84 29.02
N VAL A 364 -17.72 -18.18 27.78
CA VAL A 364 -16.85 -18.08 26.59
C VAL A 364 -16.53 -16.63 26.26
N LYS A 365 -17.55 -15.76 26.16
CA LYS A 365 -17.36 -14.32 25.92
C LYS A 365 -16.55 -13.66 27.04
N TRP A 366 -16.83 -14.02 28.30
CA TRP A 366 -16.09 -13.51 29.45
C TRP A 366 -14.62 -13.93 29.44
N LEU A 367 -14.30 -15.17 29.04
CA LEU A 367 -12.91 -15.63 28.97
C LEU A 367 -12.08 -14.81 27.97
N ASP A 368 -12.67 -14.50 26.81
CA ASP A 368 -12.04 -13.67 25.79
C ASP A 368 -11.84 -12.22 26.28
N THR A 369 -12.87 -11.64 26.89
CA THR A 369 -12.81 -10.29 27.47
C THR A 369 -11.80 -10.20 28.62
N LEU A 370 -11.70 -11.24 29.45
CA LEU A 370 -10.75 -11.33 30.56
C LEU A 370 -9.30 -11.42 30.06
N ASN A 371 -9.05 -12.14 28.96
CA ASN A 371 -7.73 -12.17 28.35
C ASN A 371 -7.32 -10.78 27.84
N HIS A 372 -8.25 -10.06 27.21
CA HIS A 372 -8.02 -8.67 26.78
C HIS A 372 -7.73 -7.74 27.96
N LEU A 373 -8.54 -7.78 29.03
CA LEU A 373 -8.33 -6.98 30.23
C LEU A 373 -7.01 -7.30 30.95
N ARG A 374 -6.56 -8.56 30.92
CA ARG A 374 -5.25 -8.97 31.45
C ARG A 374 -4.09 -8.47 30.61
N GLN A 375 -4.21 -8.48 29.28
CA GLN A 375 -3.21 -7.91 28.39
C GLN A 375 -3.10 -6.39 28.60
N GLU A 376 -4.23 -5.68 28.69
CA GLU A 376 -4.25 -4.25 29.04
C GLU A 376 -3.61 -3.98 30.41
N ALA A 377 -3.95 -4.76 31.43
CA ALA A 377 -3.38 -4.61 32.78
C ALA A 377 -1.87 -4.97 32.82
N ALA A 378 -1.43 -5.94 32.03
CA ALA A 378 -0.01 -6.30 31.89
C ALA A 378 0.76 -5.19 31.17
N PHE A 379 0.20 -4.63 30.11
CA PHE A 379 0.76 -3.52 29.37
C PHE A 379 0.89 -2.27 30.25
N VAL A 380 -0.12 -1.96 31.06
CA VAL A 380 -0.06 -0.85 32.03
C VAL A 380 1.02 -1.09 33.09
N ARG A 381 1.14 -2.32 33.62
CA ARG A 381 2.21 -2.67 34.59
C ARG A 381 3.61 -2.66 33.99
N GLU A 382 3.75 -2.99 32.71
CA GLU A 382 5.02 -2.94 31.98
C GLU A 382 5.43 -1.47 31.72
N LYS A 383 4.44 -0.60 31.48
CA LYS A 383 4.59 0.85 31.39
C LYS A 383 4.90 1.51 32.75
N GLU A 384 4.36 0.99 33.86
CA GLU A 384 4.69 1.45 35.22
C GLU A 384 6.07 0.93 35.68
N ARG A 385 6.44 -0.31 35.33
CA ARG A 385 7.77 -0.88 35.63
C ARG A 385 8.91 -0.24 34.86
N THR A 386 8.62 0.36 33.70
CA THR A 386 9.60 1.17 32.96
C THR A 386 9.76 2.58 33.52
N ILE A 387 8.98 2.95 34.55
CA ILE A 387 9.04 4.26 35.24
C ILE A 387 9.70 4.16 36.64
N GLU A 388 9.95 2.95 37.17
CA GLU A 388 10.62 2.78 38.48
C GLU A 388 11.89 1.90 38.39
N THR A 389 13.05 2.54 38.25
CA THR A 389 14.32 2.02 38.79
C THR A 389 14.83 2.98 39.87
N PRO A 390 14.92 2.55 41.15
CA PRO A 390 15.54 3.34 42.20
C PRO A 390 17.05 3.08 42.24
N SER A 391 17.84 4.14 42.08
CA SER A 391 19.24 4.18 42.50
C SER A 391 19.29 4.33 44.02
N GLY A 392 19.63 3.26 44.72
CA GLY A 392 20.02 3.31 46.13
C GLY A 392 21.42 2.70 46.30
N PRO A 393 22.41 3.44 46.85
CA PRO A 393 23.73 2.90 47.13
C PRO A 393 23.71 2.15 48.46
N ILE A 394 24.51 1.09 48.57
CA ILE A 394 24.77 0.40 49.83
C ILE A 394 26.21 0.68 50.24
N GLN A 395 26.40 1.09 51.51
CA GLN A 395 27.30 0.50 52.53
C GLN A 395 27.93 1.60 53.43
N PRO A 396 28.38 1.28 54.66
CA PRO A 396 27.62 0.76 55.79
C PRO A 396 27.86 1.58 57.09
N SER A 397 27.07 1.27 58.13
CA SER A 397 27.34 1.45 59.58
C SER A 397 27.35 2.85 60.23
N LYS A 398 26.49 2.93 61.27
CA LYS A 398 26.64 3.53 62.61
C LYS A 398 26.74 5.06 62.83
N ASP A 399 25.80 5.47 63.68
CA ASP A 399 25.90 6.41 64.82
C ASP A 399 25.84 7.94 64.61
N PHE A 400 24.77 8.50 65.22
CA PHE A 400 24.61 9.75 65.98
C PHE A 400 25.12 11.11 65.46
N GLY A 401 24.22 12.12 65.52
CA GLY A 401 24.50 13.38 66.23
C GLY A 401 24.42 14.69 65.44
N GLU A 402 23.31 15.41 65.67
CA GLU A 402 23.20 16.84 66.04
C GLU A 402 23.74 18.00 65.15
N ASP A 403 22.83 18.99 65.02
CA ASP A 403 23.04 20.46 65.04
C ASP A 403 23.79 21.16 63.88
N SER A 404 23.52 22.40 63.46
CA SER A 404 22.50 23.44 63.72
C SER A 404 22.85 24.67 62.84
N GLY A 405 21.90 25.60 62.64
CA GLY A 405 22.13 27.03 62.30
C GLY A 405 22.29 27.37 60.80
N VAL A 406 21.40 28.09 60.08
CA VAL A 406 20.61 29.34 60.27
C VAL A 406 21.38 30.63 59.91
N VAL A 407 20.75 31.43 59.01
CA VAL A 407 20.97 32.84 58.58
C VAL A 407 22.21 33.11 57.69
N GLY A 408 22.18 33.85 56.59
CA GLY A 408 21.15 34.65 55.92
C GLY A 408 21.80 35.84 55.20
N ASP A 409 20.96 36.50 54.41
CA ASP A 409 21.07 37.87 53.87
C ASP A 409 21.68 38.14 52.48
N ALA A 410 21.01 39.07 51.80
CA ALA A 410 21.06 39.37 50.38
C ALA A 410 21.80 40.71 50.10
N PRO A 411 21.50 41.46 49.02
CA PRO A 411 22.31 41.61 47.80
C PRO A 411 22.87 43.05 47.62
N LEU A 412 23.70 43.32 46.59
CA LEU A 412 23.67 44.58 45.79
C LEU A 412 24.72 44.62 44.65
N GLU A 413 24.23 45.04 43.47
CA GLU A 413 24.74 46.00 42.47
C GLU A 413 26.16 45.93 41.83
N THR A 414 26.11 46.02 40.50
CA THR A 414 27.12 46.31 39.43
C THR A 414 27.69 47.76 39.48
N PRO A 415 28.51 48.34 38.55
CA PRO A 415 29.08 47.89 37.24
C PRO A 415 30.55 48.41 36.93
N ILE A 416 30.96 48.36 35.63
CA ILE A 416 31.99 49.20 34.92
C ILE A 416 33.44 48.64 34.97
N SER A 417 34.26 48.49 33.91
CA SER A 417 34.28 48.78 32.45
C SER A 417 35.54 48.13 31.82
N ASP A 418 35.47 47.82 30.51
CA ASP A 418 36.42 48.06 29.38
C ASP A 418 37.95 47.83 29.63
N ASP A 419 38.75 47.18 28.78
CA ASP A 419 38.68 47.03 27.33
C ASP A 419 39.65 45.93 26.81
N GLU A 420 39.32 45.40 25.63
CA GLU A 420 40.17 44.85 24.54
C GLU A 420 41.25 43.78 24.83
N GLY A 421 41.29 42.61 24.16
CA GLY A 421 40.52 42.11 23.03
C GLY A 421 41.04 40.73 22.57
N LEU A 422 40.41 40.21 21.50
CA LEU A 422 40.93 39.17 20.60
C LEU A 422 40.86 37.70 21.05
N PHE A 423 39.65 37.11 21.17
CA PHE A 423 39.38 35.70 20.79
C PHE A 423 37.87 35.33 20.80
N GLY A 424 37.01 36.14 20.19
CA GLY A 424 35.55 35.95 20.24
C GLY A 424 34.88 36.12 18.88
N GLU A 425 35.16 35.24 17.92
CA GLU A 425 34.46 35.26 16.62
C GLU A 425 34.46 33.91 15.87
N ILE A 426 34.41 32.77 16.57
CA ILE A 426 34.44 31.43 15.90
C ILE A 426 33.35 30.45 16.39
N PHE A 427 32.52 30.77 17.40
CA PHE A 427 31.46 29.84 17.87
C PHE A 427 30.10 30.51 18.11
N ALA A 428 29.65 31.36 17.17
CA ALA A 428 28.26 31.77 17.09
C ALA A 428 27.86 32.01 15.63
N GLY A 429 27.13 31.07 15.04
CA GLY A 429 26.49 31.27 13.73
C GLY A 429 26.32 30.00 12.90
N ASP A 430 25.36 29.16 13.27
CA ASP A 430 24.37 28.62 12.33
C ASP A 430 23.34 27.77 13.07
N ILE A 431 22.38 28.45 13.71
CA ILE A 431 21.07 27.85 14.00
C ILE A 431 20.21 28.17 12.78
N SER A 432 20.24 27.27 11.80
CA SER A 432 19.42 27.36 10.60
C SER A 432 17.93 27.17 10.96
N ASN A 433 17.12 28.12 10.51
CA ASN A 433 15.66 28.15 10.60
C ASN A 433 14.99 26.88 10.07
N GLY A 434 14.23 26.18 10.91
CA GLY A 434 13.15 25.27 10.51
C GLY A 434 11.80 25.79 11.03
N PRO A 435 10.67 25.64 10.31
CA PRO A 435 9.38 26.12 10.78
C PRO A 435 8.72 25.09 11.72
N SER A 436 8.36 25.56 12.90
CA SER A 436 7.68 24.84 14.00
C SER A 436 8.42 23.67 14.67
N SER A 437 8.89 23.89 15.90
CA SER A 437 9.44 22.85 16.78
C SER A 437 8.41 22.45 17.84
N ILE A 438 8.17 21.14 17.97
CA ILE A 438 7.38 20.56 19.05
C ILE A 438 8.35 20.23 20.19
N LEU A 439 8.15 20.83 21.36
CA LEU A 439 8.97 20.60 22.55
C LEU A 439 8.11 19.91 23.62
N GLU A 440 8.50 18.70 24.01
CA GLU A 440 7.91 18.01 25.17
C GLU A 440 8.64 18.47 26.44
N THR A 441 7.94 19.23 27.30
CA THR A 441 8.48 19.62 28.61
C THR A 441 8.21 18.53 29.66
N PRO A 442 9.21 18.11 30.47
CA PRO A 442 9.09 16.93 31.34
C PRO A 442 8.07 17.00 32.50
N ASN A 443 7.29 18.09 32.64
CA ASN A 443 6.43 18.33 33.81
C ASN A 443 5.10 19.05 33.50
N SER A 444 4.61 19.04 32.26
CA SER A 444 3.32 19.64 31.89
C SER A 444 2.49 18.73 31.00
N HIS A 445 1.23 18.47 31.36
CA HIS A 445 0.26 17.68 30.56
C HIS A 445 -0.11 18.28 29.18
N HIS A 446 0.60 19.31 28.71
CA HIS A 446 0.31 20.04 27.46
C HIS A 446 1.51 20.00 26.52
N LEU A 447 1.25 19.72 25.24
CA LEU A 447 2.24 19.74 24.17
C LEU A 447 2.50 21.19 23.75
N LEU A 448 3.74 21.67 23.91
CA LEU A 448 4.11 23.03 23.52
C LEU A 448 4.54 23.06 22.05
N ARG A 449 3.79 23.79 21.22
CA ARG A 449 4.09 24.00 19.81
C ARG A 449 4.47 25.46 19.57
N ASP A 450 5.68 25.71 19.09
CA ASP A 450 6.15 27.06 18.76
C ASP A 450 6.03 27.31 17.25
N PHE A 451 5.47 28.46 16.88
CA PHE A 451 5.28 28.87 15.48
C PHE A 451 6.26 29.98 15.05
N GLY A 452 7.25 30.30 15.89
CA GLY A 452 8.28 31.31 15.59
C GLY A 452 7.74 32.75 15.60
N LYS A 453 8.50 33.69 15.02
CA LYS A 453 8.14 35.12 15.00
C LYS A 453 6.95 35.36 14.05
N PRO A 454 5.87 36.04 14.50
CA PRO A 454 4.72 36.31 13.65
C PRO A 454 5.11 37.27 12.51
N SER A 455 5.03 36.81 11.27
CA SER A 455 5.23 37.64 10.06
C SER A 455 4.03 37.52 9.11
N GLY A 456 3.64 38.62 8.47
CA GLY A 456 2.52 38.68 7.51
C GLY A 456 1.14 38.97 8.12
N LEU A 457 0.07 38.75 7.35
CA LEU A 457 -1.31 38.98 7.80
C LEU A 457 -1.71 38.01 8.92
N SER A 458 -2.37 38.53 9.96
CA SER A 458 -2.84 37.70 11.07
C SER A 458 -3.97 36.75 10.62
N PRO A 459 -3.92 35.44 10.98
CA PRO A 459 -4.97 34.48 10.63
C PRO A 459 -6.36 34.90 11.10
N ARG A 460 -6.46 35.56 12.25
CA ARG A 460 -7.71 36.13 12.76
C ARG A 460 -8.37 37.10 11.78
N ARG A 461 -7.59 38.00 11.17
CA ARG A 461 -8.12 38.99 10.24
C ARG A 461 -8.66 38.33 8.96
N VAL A 462 -7.97 37.30 8.49
CA VAL A 462 -8.42 36.51 7.33
C VAL A 462 -9.73 35.78 7.65
N LEU A 463 -9.84 35.19 8.85
CA LEU A 463 -11.06 34.55 9.32
C LEU A 463 -12.23 35.53 9.42
N GLU A 464 -12.05 36.68 10.06
CA GLU A 464 -13.10 37.69 10.20
C GLU A 464 -13.58 38.25 8.84
N GLU A 465 -12.67 38.44 7.88
CA GLU A 465 -13.04 38.84 6.51
C GLU A 465 -13.90 37.78 5.80
N VAL A 466 -13.56 36.49 5.96
CA VAL A 466 -14.32 35.37 5.36
C VAL A 466 -15.68 35.21 6.03
N CYS A 467 -15.76 35.28 7.36
CA CYS A 467 -17.02 35.23 8.10
C CYS A 467 -17.96 36.38 7.68
N LYS A 468 -17.45 37.61 7.56
CA LYS A 468 -18.23 38.78 7.12
C LYS A 468 -18.68 38.71 5.67
N ALA A 469 -17.88 38.09 4.79
CA ALA A 469 -18.26 37.88 3.40
C ALA A 469 -19.42 36.88 3.26
N ARG A 470 -19.49 35.87 4.15
CA ARG A 470 -20.53 34.84 4.18
C ARG A 470 -21.81 35.32 4.91
N ASP A 471 -21.63 36.02 6.02
CA ASP A 471 -22.70 36.65 6.77
C ASP A 471 -22.21 38.00 7.36
N PRO A 472 -22.74 39.15 6.87
CA PRO A 472 -22.39 40.46 7.38
C PRO A 472 -22.64 40.67 8.89
N ALA A 473 -23.54 39.88 9.49
CA ALA A 473 -23.90 39.95 10.91
C ALA A 473 -23.19 38.88 11.76
N SER A 474 -22.22 38.14 11.21
CA SER A 474 -21.46 37.13 11.94
C SER A 474 -20.61 37.72 13.08
N LYS A 475 -20.47 36.96 14.17
CA LYS A 475 -19.61 37.31 15.32
C LYS A 475 -18.55 36.23 15.53
N VAL A 476 -17.30 36.64 15.74
CA VAL A 476 -16.18 35.75 16.10
C VAL A 476 -15.70 36.12 17.49
N LEU A 477 -15.81 35.17 18.42
CA LEU A 477 -15.46 35.32 19.83
C LEU A 477 -14.25 34.44 20.16
N PHE A 478 -13.35 34.95 21.00
CA PHE A 478 -12.21 34.19 21.52
C PHE A 478 -12.28 34.10 23.03
N LYS A 479 -12.01 32.93 23.60
CA LYS A 479 -11.88 32.69 25.05
C LYS A 479 -10.46 32.25 25.36
N ASP A 480 -9.86 32.87 26.37
CA ASP A 480 -8.53 32.46 26.86
C ASP A 480 -8.66 31.26 27.80
N LEU A 481 -7.90 30.20 27.53
CA LEU A 481 -7.85 28.95 28.31
C LEU A 481 -6.44 28.71 28.91
N SER A 482 -5.57 29.72 28.84
CA SER A 482 -4.18 29.67 29.30
C SER A 482 -4.11 29.53 30.83
N VAL A 483 -3.32 28.56 31.31
CA VAL A 483 -3.12 28.31 32.76
C VAL A 483 -1.86 29.01 33.27
N SER A 484 -0.89 29.30 32.39
CA SER A 484 0.40 29.91 32.72
C SER A 484 0.89 30.82 31.58
N SER A 485 1.72 31.83 31.87
CA SER A 485 2.27 32.77 30.89
C SER A 485 3.12 32.12 29.78
N TYR A 486 3.62 30.91 30.04
CA TYR A 486 4.46 30.13 29.10
C TYR A 486 3.66 29.05 28.35
N SER A 487 2.38 28.87 28.65
CA SER A 487 1.50 27.86 28.04
C SER A 487 0.16 28.51 27.66
N ASN A 488 0.08 29.01 26.44
CA ASN A 488 -1.06 29.76 25.96
C ASN A 488 -2.04 28.86 25.19
N ARG A 489 -3.33 28.91 25.52
CA ARG A 489 -4.41 28.17 24.86
C ARG A 489 -5.60 29.08 24.64
N LYS A 490 -6.28 28.94 23.52
CA LYS A 490 -7.51 29.68 23.23
C LYS A 490 -8.61 28.77 22.72
N ALA A 491 -9.85 29.25 22.83
CA ALA A 491 -10.99 28.72 22.12
C ALA A 491 -11.61 29.81 21.25
N ILE A 492 -12.28 29.40 20.18
CA ILE A 492 -12.97 30.26 19.23
C ILE A 492 -14.43 29.83 19.11
N GLU A 493 -15.35 30.80 19.04
CA GLU A 493 -16.76 30.58 18.72
C GLU A 493 -17.17 31.54 17.60
N ILE A 494 -17.82 31.01 16.57
CA ILE A 494 -18.32 31.76 15.41
C ILE A 494 -19.83 31.63 15.41
N GLN A 495 -20.54 32.75 15.42
CA GLN A 495 -22.00 32.79 15.44
C GLN A 495 -22.53 33.36 14.12
N TRP A 496 -23.53 32.70 13.54
CA TRP A 496 -24.21 33.03 12.30
C TRP A 496 -25.62 33.56 12.57
N SER A 497 -26.05 34.56 11.80
CA SER A 497 -27.41 35.10 11.85
C SER A 497 -28.42 34.31 10.99
N LYS A 498 -27.93 33.49 10.07
CA LYS A 498 -28.71 32.62 9.18
C LYS A 498 -28.20 31.18 9.29
N PRO A 499 -29.08 30.16 9.21
CA PRO A 499 -28.66 28.76 9.27
C PRO A 499 -27.67 28.47 8.15
N GLN A 500 -26.51 27.94 8.52
CA GLN A 500 -25.45 27.47 7.63
C GLN A 500 -25.47 25.95 7.53
N GLU A 501 -24.91 25.43 6.44
CA GLU A 501 -24.63 24.00 6.33
C GLU A 501 -23.54 23.61 7.34
N GLU A 502 -23.77 22.53 8.08
CA GLU A 502 -22.84 22.06 9.11
C GLU A 502 -21.57 21.45 8.48
N PRO A 503 -20.36 21.81 8.98
CA PRO A 503 -19.13 21.19 8.52
C PRO A 503 -19.09 19.70 8.88
N LEU A 504 -18.47 18.90 8.01
CA LEU A 504 -18.24 17.48 8.29
C LEU A 504 -17.40 17.33 9.57
N PRO A 505 -17.73 16.38 10.46
CA PRO A 505 -16.98 16.17 11.70
C PRO A 505 -15.56 15.73 11.37
N ILE A 506 -14.58 16.54 11.74
CA ILE A 506 -13.15 16.22 11.64
C ILE A 506 -12.65 16.00 13.06
N THR A 507 -11.95 14.89 13.30
CA THR A 507 -11.32 14.65 14.60
C THR A 507 -9.87 15.11 14.55
N VAL A 508 -9.62 16.27 15.15
CA VAL A 508 -8.25 16.75 15.38
C VAL A 508 -7.85 16.32 16.78
N GLU A 509 -6.75 15.57 16.90
CA GLU A 509 -6.25 15.12 18.19
C GLU A 509 -6.07 16.33 19.13
N ARG A 510 -6.54 16.21 20.38
CA ARG A 510 -6.35 17.22 21.46
C ARG A 510 -7.05 18.56 21.24
N VAL A 511 -8.07 18.60 20.38
CA VAL A 511 -8.93 19.76 20.13
C VAL A 511 -10.39 19.32 20.16
N THR A 512 -11.25 20.07 20.86
CA THR A 512 -12.70 19.86 20.84
C THR A 512 -13.33 20.74 19.78
N ILE A 513 -14.17 20.17 18.91
CA ILE A 513 -14.91 20.87 17.87
C ILE A 513 -16.40 20.57 18.06
N GLN A 514 -17.24 21.62 18.07
CA GLN A 514 -18.69 21.51 18.14
C GLN A 514 -19.32 22.44 17.10
N SER A 515 -20.33 21.97 16.37
CA SER A 515 -21.00 22.77 15.34
C SER A 515 -22.50 22.51 15.33
N ASN A 516 -23.27 23.56 15.10
CA ASN A 516 -24.69 23.51 14.77
C ASN A 516 -24.95 24.54 13.64
N PRO A 517 -26.19 24.68 13.12
CA PRO A 517 -26.44 25.55 11.97
C PRO A 517 -26.20 27.05 12.24
N PHE A 518 -26.12 27.45 13.52
CA PHE A 518 -25.98 28.84 13.95
C PHE A 518 -24.65 29.15 14.66
N THR A 519 -23.94 28.17 15.19
CA THR A 519 -22.69 28.36 15.95
C THR A 519 -21.65 27.27 15.63
N LEU A 520 -20.38 27.67 15.57
CA LEU A 520 -19.22 26.80 15.43
C LEU A 520 -18.24 27.11 16.56
N PHE A 521 -17.84 26.11 17.34
CA PHE A 521 -16.90 26.22 18.45
C PHE A 521 -15.71 25.29 18.27
N ALA A 522 -14.51 25.78 18.59
CA ALA A 522 -13.31 24.97 18.67
C ALA A 522 -12.40 25.39 19.83
N SER A 523 -11.87 24.44 20.62
CA SER A 523 -10.97 24.70 21.75
C SER A 523 -9.67 23.91 21.70
N MET A 524 -8.57 24.54 22.15
CA MET A 524 -7.30 23.86 22.37
C MET A 524 -7.31 23.17 23.74
N ASP A 525 -7.32 21.83 23.77
CA ASP A 525 -7.46 21.09 25.03
C ASP A 525 -6.10 20.67 25.59
N SER A 526 -5.29 19.91 24.83
CA SER A 526 -3.96 19.45 25.28
C SER A 526 -2.78 20.01 24.48
N ILE A 527 -3.04 20.95 23.56
CA ILE A 527 -2.03 21.68 22.79
C ILE A 527 -1.92 23.10 23.33
N ALA A 528 -0.70 23.62 23.50
CA ALA A 528 -0.43 25.00 23.92
C ALA A 528 0.65 25.64 23.04
N THR A 529 0.69 26.97 22.98
CA THR A 529 1.72 27.73 22.25
C THR A 529 2.57 28.60 23.16
N SER A 530 3.77 28.95 22.69
CA SER A 530 4.74 29.78 23.41
C SER A 530 4.22 31.20 23.70
N THR A 531 3.37 31.73 22.82
CA THR A 531 2.80 33.08 22.95
C THR A 531 1.28 33.11 22.69
N SER A 532 0.57 34.05 23.32
CA SER A 532 -0.89 34.25 23.14
C SER A 532 -1.31 34.55 21.70
N PRO A 533 -0.58 35.36 20.90
CA PRO A 533 -0.89 35.57 19.48
C PRO A 533 -0.77 34.30 18.62
N GLN A 534 0.11 33.36 18.98
CA GLN A 534 0.21 32.08 18.28
C GLN A 534 -0.99 31.16 18.58
N ALA A 535 -1.48 31.12 19.82
CA ALA A 535 -2.69 30.37 20.18
C ALA A 535 -3.93 30.88 19.42
N GLU A 536 -3.99 32.21 19.26
CA GLU A 536 -5.01 32.87 18.44
C GLU A 536 -4.87 32.55 16.95
N GLY A 537 -3.64 32.52 16.44
CA GLY A 537 -3.36 32.10 15.07
C GLY A 537 -3.76 30.65 14.79
N TYR A 538 -3.49 29.74 15.74
CA TYR A 538 -3.86 28.32 15.64
C TYR A 538 -5.38 28.13 15.55
N THR A 539 -6.11 28.64 16.54
CA THR A 539 -7.58 28.57 16.59
C THR A 539 -8.25 29.28 15.42
N SER A 540 -7.70 30.41 14.96
CA SER A 540 -8.22 31.11 13.77
C SER A 540 -8.00 30.34 12.48
N THR A 541 -6.85 29.67 12.34
CA THR A 541 -6.55 28.83 11.16
C THR A 541 -7.46 27.60 11.13
N LEU A 542 -7.72 26.99 12.30
CA LEU A 542 -8.67 25.89 12.45
C LEU A 542 -10.10 26.33 12.13
N GLY A 543 -10.57 27.45 12.69
CA GLY A 543 -11.90 28.00 12.38
C GLY A 543 -12.06 28.32 10.88
N LEU A 544 -11.02 28.87 10.26
CA LEU A 544 -11.02 29.14 8.82
C LEU A 544 -11.09 27.84 8.00
N PHE A 545 -10.38 26.80 8.43
CA PHE A 545 -10.39 25.49 7.77
C PHE A 545 -11.78 24.85 7.82
N LEU A 546 -12.42 24.84 8.99
CA LEU A 546 -13.76 24.28 9.17
C LEU A 546 -14.80 24.99 8.30
N ILE A 547 -14.77 26.33 8.21
CA ILE A 547 -15.73 27.10 7.39
C ILE A 547 -15.46 26.91 5.89
N SER A 548 -14.19 26.90 5.48
CA SER A 548 -13.81 26.83 4.06
C SER A 548 -13.99 25.43 3.47
N SER A 549 -14.05 24.40 4.31
CA SER A 549 -14.32 23.01 3.89
C SER A 549 -15.68 22.83 3.18
N LEU A 550 -16.59 23.79 3.37
CA LEU A 550 -17.96 23.79 2.85
C LEU A 550 -18.12 24.41 1.46
N ASN A 551 -17.17 25.25 1.01
CA ASN A 551 -17.34 26.02 -0.23
C ASN A 551 -16.05 26.10 -1.08
N THR A 552 -16.11 25.56 -2.30
CA THR A 552 -14.98 25.51 -3.26
C THR A 552 -14.46 26.87 -3.72
N LYS A 553 -15.27 27.94 -3.64
CA LYS A 553 -14.83 29.32 -3.95
C LYS A 553 -14.01 29.96 -2.83
N GLU A 554 -14.32 29.61 -1.59
CA GLU A 554 -13.68 30.14 -0.37
C GLU A 554 -12.42 29.34 0.03
N GLY A 555 -12.29 28.11 -0.48
CA GLY A 555 -11.12 27.25 -0.30
C GLY A 555 -9.77 27.81 -0.79
N LYS A 556 -9.71 29.02 -1.34
CA LYS A 556 -8.46 29.74 -1.65
C LYS A 556 -8.07 30.78 -0.58
N ALA A 557 -8.87 30.98 0.46
CA ALA A 557 -8.62 31.96 1.52
C ALA A 557 -7.30 31.68 2.27
N TYR A 558 -6.92 30.41 2.41
CA TYR A 558 -5.66 30.00 3.04
C TYR A 558 -4.42 30.51 2.29
N LEU A 559 -4.50 30.83 0.98
CA LEU A 559 -3.38 31.40 0.23
C LEU A 559 -2.98 32.79 0.75
N ARG A 560 -3.89 33.50 1.43
CA ARG A 560 -3.65 34.80 2.07
C ARG A 560 -2.94 34.65 3.42
N LEU A 561 -2.81 33.43 3.95
CA LEU A 561 -2.09 33.16 5.19
C LEU A 561 -0.56 33.13 4.97
N PRO A 562 0.22 33.57 5.97
CA PRO A 562 1.67 33.38 6.00
C PRO A 562 2.10 31.91 5.94
N ALA A 563 3.36 31.64 5.56
CA ALA A 563 3.88 30.28 5.31
C ALA A 563 3.62 29.31 6.46
N VAL A 564 3.93 29.71 7.70
CA VAL A 564 3.76 28.89 8.91
C VAL A 564 2.30 28.44 9.12
N TRP A 565 1.34 29.31 8.83
CA TRP A 565 -0.09 28.98 8.96
C TRP A 565 -0.63 28.19 7.77
N ARG A 566 0.03 28.26 6.60
CA ARG A 566 -0.29 27.39 5.44
C ARG A 566 0.21 25.97 5.64
N GLU A 567 1.32 25.78 6.35
CA GLU A 567 1.79 24.46 6.77
C GLU A 567 0.80 23.83 7.76
N LEU A 568 0.33 24.58 8.76
CA LEU A 568 -0.75 24.13 9.66
C LEU A 568 -2.05 23.79 8.91
N TRP A 569 -2.40 24.59 7.89
CA TRP A 569 -3.53 24.28 7.00
C TRP A 569 -3.33 22.98 6.23
N ALA A 570 -2.11 22.73 5.72
CA ALA A 570 -1.78 21.51 4.99
C ALA A 570 -1.89 20.29 5.91
N GLU A 571 -1.47 20.40 7.17
CA GLU A 571 -1.65 19.37 8.20
C GLU A 571 -3.13 19.04 8.43
N PHE A 572 -3.99 20.05 8.64
CA PHE A 572 -5.44 19.82 8.77
C PHE A 572 -6.05 19.21 7.49
N SER A 573 -5.56 19.61 6.32
CA SER A 573 -5.99 19.04 5.04
C SER A 573 -5.59 17.57 4.90
N GLU A 574 -4.41 17.19 5.39
CA GLU A 574 -3.94 15.81 5.39
C GLU A 574 -4.72 14.94 6.39
N ILE A 575 -5.02 15.47 7.58
CA ILE A 575 -5.88 14.81 8.57
C ILE A 575 -7.26 14.53 7.98
N LYS A 576 -7.91 15.56 7.43
CA LYS A 576 -9.22 15.42 6.78
C LYS A 576 -9.19 14.40 5.65
N LYS A 577 -8.18 14.48 4.79
CA LYS A 577 -8.03 13.53 3.67
C LYS A 577 -7.87 12.09 4.18
N ARG A 578 -7.10 11.88 5.25
CA ARG A 578 -6.90 10.56 5.85
C ARG A 578 -8.20 9.98 6.42
N GLU A 579 -9.01 10.81 7.08
CA GLU A 579 -10.33 10.40 7.58
C GLU A 579 -11.30 10.09 6.44
N GLU A 580 -11.35 10.93 5.40
CA GLU A 580 -12.17 10.69 4.20
C GLU A 580 -11.76 9.39 3.49
N ASP A 581 -10.46 9.16 3.31
CA ASP A 581 -9.92 7.93 2.70
C ASP A 581 -10.24 6.70 3.58
N GLN A 582 -10.21 6.83 4.90
CA GLN A 582 -10.56 5.74 5.83
C GLN A 582 -12.05 5.40 5.79
N ALA A 583 -12.92 6.41 5.74
CA ALA A 583 -14.36 6.22 5.59
C ALA A 583 -14.70 5.56 4.24
N ASP A 584 -14.05 6.02 3.16
CA ASP A 584 -14.22 5.45 1.82
C ASP A 584 -13.76 3.98 1.76
N LYS A 585 -12.66 3.63 2.45
CA LYS A 585 -12.21 2.22 2.58
C LYS A 585 -13.24 1.36 3.32
N ALA A 586 -13.76 1.84 4.44
CA ALA A 586 -14.76 1.12 5.22
C ALA A 586 -16.04 0.90 4.41
N GLN A 587 -16.47 1.92 3.66
CA GLN A 587 -17.62 1.83 2.77
C GLN A 587 -17.41 0.81 1.64
N PHE A 588 -16.24 0.84 0.98
CA PHE A 588 -15.94 -0.12 -0.09
C PHE A 588 -15.84 -1.55 0.43
N LYS A 589 -15.24 -1.75 1.62
CA LYS A 589 -15.18 -3.05 2.28
C LYS A 589 -16.58 -3.59 2.59
N TYR A 590 -17.45 -2.77 3.19
CA TYR A 590 -18.85 -3.15 3.45
C TYR A 590 -19.60 -3.59 2.19
N LEU A 591 -19.44 -2.85 1.08
CA LEU A 591 -20.10 -3.20 -0.18
C LEU A 591 -19.55 -4.50 -0.78
N ARG A 592 -18.25 -4.76 -0.61
CA ARG A 592 -17.61 -6.00 -1.05
C ARG A 592 -18.11 -7.19 -0.23
N ASP A 593 -18.12 -7.06 1.09
CA ASP A 593 -18.61 -8.07 2.02
C ASP A 593 -20.09 -8.41 1.72
N LEU A 594 -20.91 -7.39 1.45
CA LEU A 594 -22.32 -7.57 1.09
C LEU A 594 -22.51 -8.34 -0.23
N ILE A 595 -21.65 -8.13 -1.22
CA ILE A 595 -21.68 -8.89 -2.47
C ILE A 595 -21.24 -10.34 -2.20
N GLN A 596 -20.21 -10.56 -1.40
CA GLN A 596 -19.67 -11.89 -1.13
C GLN A 596 -20.60 -12.76 -0.29
N GLU A 597 -21.27 -12.19 0.72
CA GLU A 597 -22.22 -12.90 1.57
C GLU A 597 -23.40 -13.49 0.77
N HIS A 598 -23.87 -12.77 -0.25
CA HIS A 598 -25.05 -13.14 -1.04
C HIS A 598 -24.74 -14.00 -2.29
N HIS A 599 -23.47 -14.14 -2.70
CA HIS A 599 -23.07 -14.94 -3.88
C HIS A 599 -22.52 -16.34 -3.55
N GLY A 600 -22.69 -16.81 -2.30
CA GLY A 600 -22.23 -18.12 -1.86
C GLY A 600 -20.75 -18.17 -1.48
N LYS A 601 -20.41 -18.95 -0.44
CA LYS A 601 -19.06 -19.08 0.13
C LYS A 601 -18.05 -19.52 -0.94
N PHE A 602 -17.29 -18.58 -1.49
CA PHE A 602 -15.97 -18.87 -2.04
C PHE A 602 -14.99 -19.04 -0.88
N GLU A 603 -14.22 -20.13 -0.94
CA GLU A 603 -13.09 -20.39 -0.07
C GLU A 603 -12.16 -19.18 -0.07
N HIS A 604 -12.00 -18.57 1.11
CA HIS A 604 -11.02 -17.52 1.38
C HIS A 604 -9.61 -18.13 1.37
N ASP A 605 -9.12 -18.44 0.18
CA ASP A 605 -7.69 -18.55 -0.06
C ASP A 605 -7.45 -18.23 -1.54
N VAL A 606 -6.51 -17.33 -1.84
CA VAL A 606 -6.17 -16.83 -3.20
C VAL A 606 -6.95 -15.60 -3.72
N VAL A 607 -7.02 -14.50 -2.95
CA VAL A 607 -7.58 -13.20 -3.43
C VAL A 607 -6.66 -12.46 -4.42
N LEU A 608 -5.39 -12.84 -4.58
CA LEU A 608 -4.47 -11.99 -5.35
C LEU A 608 -4.52 -12.18 -6.88
N SER A 609 -5.18 -13.21 -7.43
CA SER A 609 -5.03 -13.65 -8.84
C SER A 609 -5.94 -12.98 -9.89
N GLU A 610 -7.09 -12.43 -9.50
CA GLU A 610 -8.14 -11.97 -10.41
C GLU A 610 -7.88 -10.58 -11.02
N ASN A 611 -7.27 -9.66 -10.26
CA ASN A 611 -7.09 -8.26 -10.70
C ASN A 611 -6.01 -8.08 -11.78
N PHE A 612 -5.23 -9.11 -12.09
CA PHE A 612 -4.16 -9.04 -13.10
C PHE A 612 -4.61 -9.44 -14.51
N LYS A 613 -5.69 -10.23 -14.65
CA LYS A 613 -6.24 -10.63 -15.96
C LYS A 613 -6.93 -9.48 -16.71
N ARG A 614 -7.35 -8.41 -16.03
CA ARG A 614 -8.15 -7.32 -16.64
C ARG A 614 -7.37 -6.23 -17.37
N ARG A 615 -6.04 -6.27 -17.34
CA ARG A 615 -5.23 -5.21 -17.95
C ARG A 615 -4.93 -5.42 -19.44
N ASN A 616 -5.17 -6.61 -20.00
CA ASN A 616 -4.82 -6.93 -21.39
C ASN A 616 -6.01 -7.50 -22.19
N GLY A 617 -6.53 -6.68 -23.10
CA GLY A 617 -7.07 -7.04 -24.42
C GLY A 617 -8.08 -8.19 -24.54
N SER A 618 -9.35 -7.84 -24.73
CA SER A 618 -10.41 -8.75 -25.17
C SER A 618 -10.16 -9.30 -26.58
N SER A 619 -10.15 -10.63 -26.72
CA SER A 619 -10.42 -11.32 -27.99
C SER A 619 -11.54 -12.33 -27.79
N LYS A 620 -12.68 -12.04 -28.43
CA LYS A 620 -13.86 -12.90 -28.50
C LYS A 620 -13.48 -14.28 -29.05
N LYS A 621 -13.89 -15.36 -28.35
CA LYS A 621 -14.44 -16.58 -28.98
C LYS A 621 -15.08 -17.55 -27.98
N THR A 622 -16.36 -17.83 -28.26
CA THR A 622 -17.15 -19.07 -28.12
C THR A 622 -17.01 -19.95 -26.87
N GLU A 623 -18.12 -20.03 -26.12
CA GLU A 623 -18.37 -20.98 -25.03
C GLU A 623 -18.29 -22.45 -25.50
N PRO A 624 -17.65 -23.33 -24.72
CA PRO A 624 -17.96 -24.75 -24.65
C PRO A 624 -18.74 -25.10 -23.35
N PRO A 625 -19.44 -26.24 -23.32
CA PRO A 625 -20.49 -26.53 -22.34
C PRO A 625 -19.95 -26.92 -20.97
N GLU A 626 -20.81 -26.73 -19.97
CA GLU A 626 -20.70 -27.12 -18.56
C GLU A 626 -20.03 -28.49 -18.36
N ILE A 627 -19.02 -28.53 -17.48
CA ILE A 627 -18.57 -29.77 -16.86
C ILE A 627 -18.54 -29.52 -15.35
N SER A 628 -19.51 -30.14 -14.70
CA SER A 628 -19.63 -30.40 -13.27
C SER A 628 -18.33 -30.94 -12.68
N GLN A 629 -18.07 -30.52 -11.44
CA GLN A 629 -17.06 -31.10 -10.56
C GLN A 629 -17.17 -32.63 -10.53
N ASP A 630 -16.12 -33.30 -10.97
CA ASP A 630 -15.85 -34.69 -10.61
C ASP A 630 -14.36 -34.81 -10.28
N LEU A 631 -14.08 -35.19 -9.02
CA LEU A 631 -12.76 -35.59 -8.56
C LEU A 631 -12.30 -36.80 -9.39
N GLY A 632 -11.11 -36.70 -9.99
CA GLY A 632 -10.36 -37.87 -10.47
C GLY A 632 -10.72 -38.38 -11.87
N SER A 633 -10.21 -37.72 -12.91
CA SER A 633 -9.87 -38.43 -14.14
C SER A 633 -8.42 -38.12 -14.52
N HIS A 634 -7.48 -38.89 -13.97
CA HIS A 634 -6.16 -38.99 -14.56
C HIS A 634 -6.36 -39.32 -16.05
N ILE A 635 -5.84 -38.46 -16.93
CA ILE A 635 -5.75 -38.82 -18.35
C ILE A 635 -4.92 -40.10 -18.41
N SER A 636 -5.53 -41.19 -18.87
CA SER A 636 -4.85 -42.49 -18.93
C SER A 636 -3.52 -42.37 -19.68
N THR A 637 -2.50 -43.08 -19.19
CA THR A 637 -1.16 -43.14 -19.81
C THR A 637 -1.25 -43.49 -21.30
N GLU A 638 -2.22 -44.31 -21.69
CA GLU A 638 -2.53 -44.67 -23.08
C GLU A 638 -2.97 -43.46 -23.92
N LYS A 639 -3.85 -42.60 -23.39
CA LYS A 639 -4.32 -41.39 -24.08
C LYS A 639 -3.18 -40.39 -24.27
N MET A 640 -2.27 -40.27 -23.31
CA MET A 640 -1.10 -39.39 -23.42
C MET A 640 -0.08 -39.93 -24.44
N THR A 641 0.12 -41.25 -24.47
CA THR A 641 0.98 -41.92 -25.47
C THR A 641 0.40 -41.76 -26.88
N HIS A 642 -0.92 -41.85 -27.02
CA HIS A 642 -1.61 -41.60 -28.30
C HIS A 642 -1.43 -40.15 -28.76
N LEU A 643 -1.64 -39.18 -27.87
CA LEU A 643 -1.45 -37.75 -28.17
C LEU A 643 -0.01 -37.46 -28.63
N TRP A 644 0.99 -38.07 -27.98
CA TRP A 644 2.39 -37.96 -28.39
C TRP A 644 2.66 -38.57 -29.77
N LYS A 645 2.11 -39.76 -30.06
CA LYS A 645 2.24 -40.40 -31.38
C LYS A 645 1.61 -39.57 -32.50
N GLU A 646 0.42 -39.02 -32.27
CA GLU A 646 -0.26 -38.13 -33.21
C GLU A 646 0.60 -36.88 -33.48
N LYS A 647 1.07 -36.24 -32.42
CA LYS A 647 1.85 -35.01 -32.52
C LYS A 647 3.19 -35.21 -33.22
N SER A 648 3.93 -36.24 -32.85
CA SER A 648 5.22 -36.59 -33.48
C SER A 648 5.08 -36.99 -34.95
N SER A 649 3.90 -37.43 -35.40
CA SER A 649 3.61 -37.73 -36.80
C SER A 649 3.33 -36.51 -37.68
N THR A 650 3.13 -35.33 -37.08
CA THR A 650 2.73 -34.12 -37.81
C THR A 650 3.88 -33.52 -38.62
N SER A 651 3.59 -33.01 -39.83
CA SER A 651 4.61 -32.38 -40.69
C SER A 651 5.27 -31.14 -40.07
N SER A 652 4.53 -30.34 -39.28
CA SER A 652 5.08 -29.20 -38.55
C SER A 652 6.15 -29.62 -37.54
N PHE A 653 5.87 -30.67 -36.76
CA PHE A 653 6.81 -31.26 -35.81
C PHE A 653 8.07 -31.76 -36.52
N GLN A 654 7.93 -32.49 -37.64
CA GLN A 654 9.08 -33.02 -38.39
C GLN A 654 9.99 -31.90 -38.92
N LYS A 655 9.41 -30.82 -39.47
CA LYS A 655 10.18 -29.65 -39.91
C LYS A 655 10.94 -28.99 -38.78
N MET A 656 10.30 -28.80 -37.62
CA MET A 656 10.97 -28.21 -36.45
C MET A 656 12.03 -29.15 -35.86
N ALA A 657 11.82 -30.47 -35.91
CA ALA A 657 12.79 -31.45 -35.45
C ALA A 657 14.11 -31.39 -36.25
N GLU A 658 14.08 -31.07 -37.55
CA GLU A 658 15.30 -30.84 -38.34
C GLU A 658 16.08 -29.61 -37.85
N PHE A 659 15.39 -28.52 -37.53
CA PHE A 659 16.03 -27.34 -36.94
C PHE A 659 16.65 -27.67 -35.57
N ARG A 660 15.91 -28.37 -34.70
CA ARG A 660 16.40 -28.75 -33.35
C ARG A 660 17.65 -29.63 -33.40
N LYS A 661 17.78 -30.50 -34.40
CA LYS A 661 18.99 -31.31 -34.65
C LYS A 661 20.25 -30.49 -34.93
N SER A 662 20.11 -29.22 -35.35
CA SER A 662 21.24 -28.33 -35.62
C SER A 662 21.84 -27.70 -34.36
N LEU A 663 21.12 -27.71 -33.23
CA LEU A 663 21.55 -27.11 -31.97
C LEU A 663 22.64 -27.96 -31.29
N PRO A 664 23.69 -27.36 -30.69
CA PRO A 664 24.81 -28.08 -30.06
C PRO A 664 24.38 -29.15 -29.04
N VAL A 665 23.40 -28.82 -28.20
CA VAL A 665 22.90 -29.71 -27.14
C VAL A 665 22.29 -31.01 -27.69
N TRP A 666 21.86 -31.05 -28.95
CA TRP A 666 21.25 -32.25 -29.55
C TRP A 666 22.21 -33.44 -29.61
N ALA A 667 23.50 -33.18 -29.88
CA ALA A 667 24.52 -34.24 -29.95
C ALA A 667 24.67 -35.00 -28.61
N TYR A 668 24.32 -34.34 -27.50
CA TYR A 668 24.44 -34.86 -26.14
C TYR A 668 23.11 -35.40 -25.59
N LYS A 669 22.05 -35.49 -26.42
CA LYS A 669 20.71 -35.94 -26.00
C LYS A 669 20.75 -37.27 -25.24
N GLN A 670 21.43 -38.28 -25.76
CA GLN A 670 21.50 -39.59 -25.08
C GLN A 670 22.33 -39.55 -23.80
N GLU A 671 23.47 -38.88 -23.80
CA GLU A 671 24.30 -38.76 -22.60
C GLU A 671 23.53 -38.11 -21.45
N ILE A 672 22.74 -37.07 -21.72
CA ILE A 672 21.89 -36.40 -20.73
C ILE A 672 20.82 -37.35 -20.19
N LEU A 673 20.11 -38.06 -21.08
CA LEU A 673 19.02 -38.97 -20.70
C LEU A 673 19.54 -40.18 -19.91
N ASP A 674 20.67 -40.76 -20.33
CA ASP A 674 21.30 -41.91 -19.67
C ASP A 674 21.86 -41.51 -18.29
N THR A 675 22.45 -40.33 -18.18
CA THR A 675 22.95 -39.81 -16.90
C THR A 675 21.80 -39.51 -15.95
N LEU A 676 20.71 -38.90 -16.44
CA LEU A 676 19.50 -38.65 -15.66
C LEU A 676 18.85 -39.96 -15.21
N ALA A 677 18.79 -40.98 -16.08
CA ALA A 677 18.20 -42.28 -15.74
C ALA A 677 18.86 -42.93 -14.51
N ASN A 678 20.19 -42.79 -14.39
CA ASN A 678 21.00 -43.40 -13.34
C ASN A 678 21.21 -42.54 -12.09
N ASN A 679 20.86 -41.24 -12.13
CA ASN A 679 21.14 -40.30 -11.05
C ASN A 679 19.88 -39.49 -10.70
N GLN A 680 19.63 -39.31 -9.41
CA GLN A 680 18.49 -38.51 -8.96
C GLN A 680 18.67 -37.02 -9.29
N THR A 681 19.92 -36.54 -9.29
CA THR A 681 20.25 -35.15 -9.62
C THR A 681 21.39 -35.10 -10.63
N ILE A 682 21.30 -34.21 -11.62
CA ILE A 682 22.38 -33.96 -12.59
C ILE A 682 22.59 -32.44 -12.74
N ILE A 683 23.80 -32.05 -13.15
CA ILE A 683 24.14 -30.66 -13.46
C ILE A 683 24.59 -30.60 -14.92
N VAL A 684 23.96 -29.73 -15.71
CA VAL A 684 24.30 -29.52 -17.11
C VAL A 684 24.84 -28.11 -17.29
N CYS A 685 26.09 -28.04 -17.74
CA CYS A 685 26.78 -26.80 -18.04
C CYS A 685 26.91 -26.63 -19.54
N SER A 686 26.38 -25.54 -20.06
CA SER A 686 26.36 -25.28 -21.50
C SER A 686 26.28 -23.79 -21.77
N GLU A 687 27.08 -23.28 -22.71
CA GLU A 687 27.05 -21.86 -23.06
C GLU A 687 25.66 -21.40 -23.53
N THR A 688 25.39 -20.10 -23.40
CA THR A 688 24.16 -19.48 -23.90
C THR A 688 24.02 -19.71 -25.42
N GLY A 689 22.79 -19.91 -25.90
CA GLY A 689 22.52 -20.22 -27.31
C GLY A 689 22.76 -21.68 -27.73
N SER A 690 23.27 -22.55 -26.84
CA SER A 690 23.41 -24.00 -27.10
C SER A 690 22.08 -24.76 -27.19
N GLY A 691 21.00 -24.16 -26.69
CA GLY A 691 19.64 -24.73 -26.67
C GLY A 691 19.19 -25.32 -25.33
N LYS A 692 19.97 -25.18 -24.24
CA LYS A 692 19.73 -25.81 -22.92
C LYS A 692 18.27 -25.74 -22.43
N SER A 693 17.72 -24.53 -22.33
CA SER A 693 16.41 -24.22 -21.76
C SER A 693 15.24 -24.77 -22.58
N THR A 694 15.44 -24.89 -23.90
CA THR A 694 14.42 -25.39 -24.83
C THR A 694 14.49 -26.91 -25.00
N GLN A 695 15.70 -27.45 -25.12
CA GLN A 695 15.90 -28.82 -25.57
C GLN A 695 15.94 -29.82 -24.42
N ILE A 696 16.60 -29.52 -23.30
CA ILE A 696 16.78 -30.49 -22.21
C ILE A 696 15.43 -30.91 -21.61
N PRO A 697 14.53 -29.97 -21.23
CA PRO A 697 13.22 -30.37 -20.72
C PRO A 697 12.39 -31.12 -21.77
N SER A 698 12.51 -30.73 -23.05
CA SER A 698 11.85 -31.42 -24.16
C SER A 698 12.37 -32.84 -24.33
N PHE A 699 13.68 -33.08 -24.25
CA PHE A 699 14.26 -34.42 -24.36
C PHE A 699 13.75 -35.34 -23.26
N ILE A 700 13.64 -34.84 -22.03
CA ILE A 700 13.10 -35.59 -20.88
C ILE A 700 11.63 -35.94 -21.17
N MET A 701 10.79 -34.95 -21.48
CA MET A 701 9.38 -35.18 -21.77
C MET A 701 9.17 -36.18 -22.93
N GLU A 702 9.90 -36.01 -24.04
CA GLU A 702 9.84 -36.89 -25.20
C GLU A 702 10.21 -38.33 -24.85
N ASN A 703 11.26 -38.52 -24.05
CA ASN A 703 11.73 -39.84 -23.64
C ASN A 703 10.72 -40.53 -22.72
N GLU A 704 10.16 -39.80 -21.74
CA GLU A 704 9.15 -40.36 -20.84
C GLU A 704 7.87 -40.75 -21.61
N LEU A 705 7.38 -39.88 -22.49
CA LEU A 705 6.19 -40.15 -23.31
C LEU A 705 6.42 -41.28 -24.33
N ALA A 706 7.61 -41.37 -24.93
CA ALA A 706 7.95 -42.45 -25.85
C ALA A 706 8.01 -43.82 -25.16
N ASN A 707 8.40 -43.85 -23.88
CA ASN A 707 8.45 -45.05 -23.05
C ASN A 707 7.14 -45.33 -22.30
N SER A 708 6.05 -44.61 -22.63
CA SER A 708 4.74 -44.71 -21.96
C SER A 708 4.81 -44.51 -20.44
N ARG A 709 5.70 -43.63 -19.97
CA ARG A 709 5.82 -43.24 -18.56
C ARG A 709 5.13 -41.90 -18.34
N GLU A 710 4.41 -41.78 -17.22
CA GLU A 710 3.81 -40.51 -16.84
C GLU A 710 4.89 -39.55 -16.36
N CYS A 711 4.84 -38.30 -16.85
CA CYS A 711 5.72 -37.24 -16.40
C CYS A 711 4.96 -35.93 -16.21
N LYS A 712 5.48 -35.12 -15.28
CA LYS A 712 5.12 -33.72 -15.07
C LYS A 712 6.41 -32.99 -14.71
N ILE A 713 6.81 -32.08 -15.58
CA ILE A 713 8.11 -31.41 -15.55
C ILE A 713 7.90 -29.93 -15.30
N TYR A 714 8.51 -29.40 -14.25
CA TYR A 714 8.55 -27.96 -14.00
C TYR A 714 9.95 -27.42 -14.28
N VAL A 715 10.05 -26.42 -15.13
CA VAL A 715 11.28 -25.69 -15.43
C VAL A 715 11.18 -24.32 -14.76
N THR A 716 12.07 -24.02 -13.82
CA THR A 716 12.08 -22.72 -13.16
C THR A 716 12.89 -21.71 -13.95
N GLU A 717 12.30 -20.54 -14.15
CA GLU A 717 12.92 -19.39 -14.78
C GLU A 717 13.00 -18.23 -13.78
N PRO A 718 14.11 -17.46 -13.76
CA PRO A 718 14.25 -16.32 -12.87
C PRO A 718 13.28 -15.18 -13.24
N ARG A 719 12.86 -15.10 -14.51
CA ARG A 719 12.09 -13.97 -15.06
C ARG A 719 10.78 -14.45 -15.66
N ARG A 720 9.72 -13.66 -15.47
CA ARG A 720 8.37 -13.93 -16.01
C ARG A 720 8.36 -14.09 -17.53
N ILE A 721 9.05 -13.18 -18.23
CA ILE A 721 9.11 -13.20 -19.70
C ILE A 721 9.88 -14.41 -20.24
N SER A 722 10.91 -14.88 -19.53
CA SER A 722 11.64 -16.11 -19.88
C SER A 722 10.70 -17.31 -19.83
N ALA A 723 9.92 -17.47 -18.76
CA ALA A 723 8.94 -18.56 -18.66
C ALA A 723 7.90 -18.54 -19.80
N ILE A 724 7.33 -17.37 -20.12
CA ILE A 724 6.35 -17.25 -21.21
C ILE A 724 6.99 -17.53 -22.57
N SER A 725 8.12 -16.89 -22.86
CA SER A 725 8.77 -16.98 -24.17
C SER A 725 9.32 -18.38 -24.44
N LEU A 726 9.90 -19.05 -23.44
CA LEU A 726 10.36 -20.43 -23.55
C LEU A 726 9.21 -21.41 -23.73
N ALA A 727 8.10 -21.28 -22.99
CA ALA A 727 6.94 -22.14 -23.18
C ALA A 727 6.35 -22.03 -24.59
N ARG A 728 6.24 -20.80 -25.13
CA ARG A 728 5.79 -20.57 -26.50
C ARG A 728 6.78 -21.14 -27.52
N ARG A 729 8.07 -20.87 -27.32
CA ARG A 729 9.11 -21.35 -28.22
C ARG A 729 9.14 -22.88 -28.29
N VAL A 730 9.07 -23.55 -27.15
CA VAL A 730 9.08 -25.02 -27.08
C VAL A 730 7.78 -25.58 -27.67
N SER A 731 6.63 -24.96 -27.42
CA SER A 731 5.37 -25.32 -28.06
C SER A 731 5.46 -25.25 -29.60
N GLU A 732 5.99 -24.16 -30.15
CA GLU A 732 6.23 -23.99 -31.59
C GLU A 732 7.22 -25.03 -32.13
N GLU A 733 8.29 -25.32 -31.40
CA GLU A 733 9.28 -26.34 -31.74
C GLU A 733 8.70 -27.77 -31.73
N LEU A 734 7.62 -27.99 -30.99
CA LEU A 734 6.84 -29.23 -31.04
C LEU A 734 5.76 -29.21 -32.14
N GLY A 735 5.76 -28.20 -33.01
CA GLY A 735 4.85 -28.09 -34.15
C GLY A 735 3.44 -27.62 -33.80
N GLU A 736 3.22 -27.08 -32.60
CA GLU A 736 1.96 -26.47 -32.17
C GLU A 736 1.80 -25.05 -32.71
N LYS A 737 0.58 -24.53 -32.77
CA LYS A 737 0.32 -23.14 -33.17
C LYS A 737 0.55 -22.17 -31.99
N PRO A 738 0.90 -20.89 -32.24
CA PRO A 738 1.20 -19.92 -31.18
C PRO A 738 0.11 -19.72 -30.10
N HIS A 739 -1.15 -19.98 -30.44
CA HIS A 739 -2.29 -19.82 -29.52
C HIS A 739 -2.69 -21.12 -28.80
N GLU A 740 -2.00 -22.23 -29.03
CA GLU A 740 -2.35 -23.54 -28.46
C GLU A 740 -1.67 -23.82 -27.12
N VAL A 741 -0.62 -23.07 -26.75
CA VAL A 741 0.10 -23.19 -25.47
C VAL A 741 -0.87 -23.22 -24.29
N GLY A 742 -0.75 -24.26 -23.45
CA GLY A 742 -1.57 -24.47 -22.26
C GLY A 742 -3.04 -24.81 -22.51
N THR A 743 -3.43 -25.10 -23.75
CA THR A 743 -4.75 -25.68 -24.06
C THR A 743 -4.72 -27.21 -23.95
N ASN A 744 -5.87 -27.89 -24.02
CA ASN A 744 -5.96 -29.36 -24.01
C ASN A 744 -5.29 -30.05 -25.21
N LYS A 745 -4.85 -29.27 -26.22
CA LYS A 745 -4.11 -29.78 -27.38
C LYS A 745 -2.61 -29.60 -27.25
N SER A 746 -2.16 -28.88 -26.22
CA SER A 746 -0.75 -28.62 -25.99
C SER A 746 -0.19 -29.47 -24.87
N LEU A 747 1.06 -29.89 -25.05
CA LEU A 747 1.84 -30.57 -24.01
C LEU A 747 2.65 -29.58 -23.15
N VAL A 748 2.68 -28.31 -23.54
CA VAL A 748 3.54 -27.28 -22.97
C VAL A 748 2.71 -26.13 -22.44
N GLY A 749 3.08 -25.62 -21.27
CA GLY A 749 2.42 -24.52 -20.62
C GLY A 749 3.39 -23.65 -19.83
N TYR A 750 2.86 -22.61 -19.21
CA TYR A 750 3.62 -21.80 -18.26
C TYR A 750 2.80 -21.40 -17.05
N ALA A 751 3.50 -21.11 -15.95
CA ALA A 751 2.91 -20.71 -14.68
C ALA A 751 3.72 -19.56 -14.06
N ILE A 752 3.15 -18.35 -14.08
CA ILE A 752 3.76 -17.19 -13.46
C ILE A 752 2.79 -16.58 -12.45
N ARG A 753 3.28 -15.68 -11.61
CA ARG A 753 2.43 -14.98 -10.66
C ARG A 753 1.25 -14.31 -11.40
N LEU A 754 0.04 -14.70 -11.02
CA LEU A 754 -1.26 -14.17 -11.51
C LEU A 754 -1.64 -14.60 -12.93
N GLU A 755 -0.86 -15.44 -13.59
CA GLU A 755 -1.15 -15.92 -14.95
C GLU A 755 -0.63 -17.34 -15.12
N SER A 756 -1.53 -18.26 -15.47
CA SER A 756 -1.20 -19.67 -15.69
C SER A 756 -1.90 -20.17 -16.95
N LYS A 757 -1.17 -20.87 -17.81
CA LYS A 757 -1.66 -21.58 -18.99
C LYS A 757 -1.26 -23.04 -18.86
N ILE A 758 -2.04 -23.78 -18.09
CA ILE A 758 -1.87 -25.21 -17.84
C ILE A 758 -3.21 -25.90 -18.07
N SER A 759 -3.17 -27.01 -18.78
CA SER A 759 -4.29 -27.93 -19.01
C SER A 759 -3.98 -29.32 -18.45
N GLN A 760 -4.96 -30.21 -18.43
CA GLN A 760 -4.73 -31.61 -18.04
C GLN A 760 -3.75 -32.35 -18.98
N SER A 761 -3.61 -31.92 -20.24
CA SER A 761 -2.64 -32.47 -21.18
C SER A 761 -1.23 -31.90 -21.02
N THR A 762 -1.06 -30.85 -20.23
CA THR A 762 0.23 -30.17 -20.08
C THR A 762 1.18 -31.02 -19.24
N ARG A 763 2.34 -31.36 -19.81
CA ARG A 763 3.37 -32.21 -19.20
C ARG A 763 4.67 -31.44 -18.92
N LEU A 764 4.94 -30.39 -19.69
CA LEU A 764 6.08 -29.49 -19.51
C LEU A 764 5.59 -28.08 -19.17
N ILE A 765 5.93 -27.60 -17.98
CA ILE A 765 5.51 -26.31 -17.45
C ILE A 765 6.75 -25.44 -17.21
N PHE A 766 6.83 -24.28 -17.85
CA PHE A 766 7.80 -23.25 -17.52
C PHE A 766 7.21 -22.32 -16.45
N ALA A 767 7.85 -22.21 -15.30
CA ALA A 767 7.32 -21.44 -14.18
C ALA A 767 8.35 -20.47 -13.63
N THR A 768 7.92 -19.35 -13.07
CA THR A 768 8.86 -18.54 -12.26
C THR A 768 9.24 -19.28 -10.98
N THR A 769 10.48 -19.12 -10.51
CA THR A 769 10.95 -19.75 -9.25
C THR A 769 9.97 -19.54 -8.08
N GLY A 770 9.45 -18.32 -7.92
CA GLY A 770 8.48 -18.00 -6.87
C GLY A 770 7.14 -18.75 -6.94
N VAL A 771 6.72 -19.23 -8.13
CA VAL A 771 5.52 -20.08 -8.26
C VAL A 771 5.81 -21.47 -7.71
N VAL A 772 6.96 -22.06 -8.05
CA VAL A 772 7.37 -23.37 -7.54
C VAL A 772 7.61 -23.33 -6.03
N VAL A 773 8.18 -22.23 -5.51
CA VAL A 773 8.32 -22.02 -4.06
C VAL A 773 6.97 -22.03 -3.35
N ARG A 774 5.95 -21.36 -3.90
CA ARG A 774 4.59 -21.38 -3.32
C ARG A 774 3.93 -22.76 -3.38
N MET A 775 4.19 -23.53 -4.43
CA MET A 775 3.69 -24.90 -4.52
C MET A 775 4.24 -25.79 -3.40
N LEU A 776 5.36 -25.44 -2.78
CA LEU A 776 5.89 -26.16 -1.61
C LEU A 776 5.08 -25.92 -0.33
N GLU A 777 4.27 -24.86 -0.26
CA GLU A 777 3.40 -24.57 0.89
C GLU A 777 2.24 -25.58 0.98
N ARG A 778 1.83 -26.15 -0.15
CA ARG A 778 0.76 -27.16 -0.25
C ARG A 778 1.35 -28.47 -0.77
N PRO A 779 1.66 -29.45 0.12
CA PRO A 779 2.32 -30.69 -0.28
C PRO A 779 1.60 -31.48 -1.38
N SER A 780 0.27 -31.37 -1.48
CA SER A 780 -0.54 -31.97 -2.54
C SER A 780 -0.12 -31.51 -3.94
N ASP A 781 0.22 -30.24 -4.11
CA ASP A 781 0.51 -29.62 -5.41
C ASP A 781 1.86 -30.08 -5.97
N PHE A 782 2.73 -30.58 -5.09
CA PHE A 782 4.06 -31.06 -5.41
C PHE A 782 4.12 -32.57 -5.66
N GLN A 783 3.13 -33.35 -5.23
CA GLN A 783 3.14 -34.82 -5.32
C GLN A 783 3.23 -35.33 -6.75
N ASP A 784 2.47 -34.72 -7.67
CA ASP A 784 2.42 -35.16 -9.08
C ASP A 784 3.66 -34.80 -9.90
N ILE A 785 4.59 -34.03 -9.34
CA ILE A 785 5.78 -33.57 -10.06
C ILE A 785 6.82 -34.70 -10.11
N SER A 786 7.25 -35.05 -11.32
CA SER A 786 8.27 -36.09 -11.57
C SER A 786 9.68 -35.51 -11.71
N HIS A 787 9.79 -34.32 -12.33
CA HIS A 787 11.07 -33.71 -12.67
C HIS A 787 11.01 -32.21 -12.38
N ILE A 788 12.07 -31.68 -11.78
CA ILE A 788 12.27 -30.23 -11.60
C ILE A 788 13.57 -29.84 -12.27
N VAL A 789 13.49 -28.87 -13.17
CA VAL A 789 14.62 -28.30 -13.87
C VAL A 789 14.84 -26.90 -13.34
N LEU A 790 15.98 -26.65 -12.71
CA LEU A 790 16.39 -25.32 -12.29
C LEU A 790 17.27 -24.71 -13.38
N ASP A 791 16.71 -23.80 -14.18
CA ASP A 791 17.48 -23.06 -15.18
C ASP A 791 18.13 -21.82 -14.57
N GLU A 792 19.19 -21.33 -15.23
CA GLU A 792 19.93 -20.11 -14.88
C GLU A 792 20.42 -20.05 -13.43
N VAL A 793 20.82 -21.18 -12.85
CA VAL A 793 21.29 -21.24 -11.44
C VAL A 793 22.54 -20.39 -11.20
N HIS A 794 23.23 -19.95 -12.25
CA HIS A 794 24.36 -19.04 -12.18
C HIS A 794 23.99 -17.59 -11.85
N GLU A 795 22.72 -17.19 -12.00
CA GLU A 795 22.26 -15.86 -11.57
C GLU A 795 22.23 -15.72 -10.03
N ARG A 796 22.27 -16.84 -9.28
CA ARG A 796 22.33 -16.88 -7.81
C ARG A 796 21.26 -16.02 -7.13
N SER A 797 20.04 -16.05 -7.68
CA SER A 797 18.89 -15.38 -7.05
C SER A 797 18.55 -16.04 -5.70
N ILE A 798 18.10 -15.22 -4.74
CA ILE A 798 17.73 -15.69 -3.40
C ILE A 798 16.68 -16.81 -3.47
N ASP A 799 15.67 -16.63 -4.32
CA ASP A 799 14.59 -17.61 -4.49
C ASP A 799 15.10 -18.95 -5.07
N SER A 800 16.06 -18.92 -5.99
CA SER A 800 16.63 -20.13 -6.58
C SER A 800 17.50 -20.89 -5.59
N ASP A 801 18.36 -20.17 -4.85
CA ASP A 801 19.19 -20.76 -3.80
C ASP A 801 18.29 -21.34 -2.68
N PHE A 802 17.22 -20.64 -2.29
CA PHE A 802 16.24 -21.15 -1.33
C PHE A 802 15.52 -22.40 -1.83
N LEU A 803 15.03 -22.40 -3.07
CA LEU A 803 14.38 -23.56 -3.68
C LEU A 803 15.34 -24.77 -3.70
N LEU A 804 16.61 -24.56 -4.03
CA LEU A 804 17.62 -25.61 -4.02
C LEU A 804 17.83 -26.22 -2.61
N ILE A 805 17.79 -25.41 -1.56
CA ILE A 805 17.85 -25.89 -0.16
C ILE A 805 16.66 -26.80 0.16
N VAL A 806 15.45 -26.40 -0.24
CA VAL A 806 14.24 -27.20 0.03
C VAL A 806 14.26 -28.48 -0.80
N LEU A 807 14.62 -28.40 -2.09
CA LEU A 807 14.72 -29.56 -2.96
C LEU A 807 15.72 -30.59 -2.45
N ARG A 808 16.88 -30.16 -1.95
CA ARG A 808 17.87 -31.07 -1.36
C ARG A 808 17.28 -31.90 -0.21
N ARG A 809 16.42 -31.30 0.61
CA ARG A 809 15.72 -32.02 1.69
C ARG A 809 14.62 -32.94 1.14
N LEU A 810 13.87 -32.48 0.15
CA LEU A 810 12.81 -33.26 -0.48
C LEU A 810 13.33 -34.49 -1.23
N LEU A 811 14.50 -34.41 -1.86
CA LEU A 811 15.10 -35.54 -2.57
C LEU A 811 15.37 -36.74 -1.66
N ALA A 812 15.63 -36.51 -0.36
CA ALA A 812 15.77 -37.58 0.62
C ALA A 812 14.45 -38.28 0.96
N GLN A 813 13.31 -37.59 0.79
CA GLN A 813 11.97 -38.12 1.06
C GLN A 813 11.29 -38.68 -0.20
N ARG A 814 11.62 -38.13 -1.38
CA ARG A 814 11.07 -38.49 -2.68
C ARG A 814 12.13 -39.06 -3.60
N PRO A 815 12.44 -40.37 -3.51
CA PRO A 815 13.43 -41.01 -4.38
C PRO A 815 13.00 -41.05 -5.85
N ASP A 816 11.71 -40.86 -6.11
CA ASP A 816 11.10 -40.78 -7.43
C ASP A 816 11.30 -39.41 -8.12
N LEU A 817 11.48 -38.34 -7.35
CA LEU A 817 11.71 -37.00 -7.87
C LEU A 817 13.11 -36.87 -8.47
N ARG A 818 13.20 -36.37 -9.69
CA ARG A 818 14.46 -36.06 -10.39
C ARG A 818 14.70 -34.56 -10.48
N VAL A 819 15.95 -34.12 -10.29
CA VAL A 819 16.32 -32.70 -10.36
C VAL A 819 17.44 -32.46 -11.38
N VAL A 820 17.28 -31.45 -12.23
CA VAL A 820 18.27 -31.05 -13.25
C VAL A 820 18.65 -29.60 -13.00
N LEU A 821 19.93 -29.31 -12.77
CA LEU A 821 20.42 -27.93 -12.71
C LEU A 821 21.04 -27.57 -14.05
N MET A 822 20.68 -26.41 -14.61
CA MET A 822 21.24 -25.91 -15.86
C MET A 822 21.97 -24.58 -15.60
N SER A 823 23.21 -24.49 -16.07
CA SER A 823 24.07 -23.32 -15.89
C SER A 823 24.83 -22.97 -17.16
N ALA A 824 25.04 -21.68 -17.41
CA ALA A 824 25.92 -21.20 -18.49
C ALA A 824 27.39 -21.07 -18.05
N THR A 825 27.70 -21.09 -16.75
CA THR A 825 29.02 -20.76 -16.20
C THR A 825 29.70 -21.95 -15.51
N VAL A 826 31.02 -21.83 -15.30
CA VAL A 826 31.95 -22.89 -14.88
C VAL A 826 31.83 -23.31 -13.41
N ASP A 827 31.01 -22.64 -12.58
CA ASP A 827 30.93 -22.91 -11.12
C ASP A 827 30.13 -24.19 -10.75
N ALA A 828 30.03 -25.14 -11.69
CA ALA A 828 29.33 -26.41 -11.55
C ALA A 828 29.81 -27.26 -10.37
N ARG A 829 31.09 -27.14 -10.02
CA ARG A 829 31.72 -27.91 -8.94
C ARG A 829 31.10 -27.58 -7.58
N ARG A 830 30.73 -26.31 -7.33
CA ARG A 830 30.09 -25.93 -6.06
C ARG A 830 28.71 -26.56 -5.93
N PHE A 831 27.92 -26.55 -7.00
CA PHE A 831 26.62 -27.22 -7.03
C PHE A 831 26.75 -28.74 -6.88
N SER A 832 27.73 -29.35 -7.55
CA SER A 832 28.00 -30.80 -7.45
C SER A 832 28.34 -31.19 -6.00
N ASN A 833 29.25 -30.45 -5.34
CA ASN A 833 29.58 -30.67 -3.93
C ASN A 833 28.37 -30.47 -3.01
N TYR A 834 27.54 -29.45 -3.26
CA TYR A 834 26.33 -29.20 -2.47
C TYR A 834 25.30 -30.33 -2.61
N LEU A 835 25.19 -30.93 -3.80
CA LEU A 835 24.26 -32.00 -4.13
C LEU A 835 24.90 -33.40 -4.03
N ASN A 836 25.79 -33.58 -3.05
CA ASN A 836 26.40 -34.87 -2.71
C ASN A 836 27.17 -35.53 -3.87
N GLY A 837 27.86 -34.74 -4.70
CA GLY A 837 28.68 -35.22 -5.81
C GLY A 837 27.89 -35.49 -7.09
N ALA A 838 26.79 -34.77 -7.33
CA ALA A 838 25.98 -34.93 -8.54
C ALA A 838 26.84 -34.82 -9.83
N PRO A 839 26.64 -35.69 -10.83
CA PRO A 839 27.41 -35.66 -12.07
C PRO A 839 27.22 -34.36 -12.84
N VAL A 840 28.32 -33.86 -13.39
CA VAL A 840 28.37 -32.61 -14.17
C VAL A 840 28.63 -32.96 -15.64
N LEU A 841 27.73 -32.56 -16.52
CA LEU A 841 27.85 -32.68 -17.97
C LEU A 841 28.24 -31.33 -18.58
N ASN A 842 29.35 -31.28 -19.30
CA ASN A 842 29.83 -30.07 -19.97
C ASN A 842 29.57 -30.16 -21.47
N ILE A 843 28.69 -29.30 -21.98
CA ILE A 843 28.29 -29.26 -23.37
C ILE A 843 28.92 -28.03 -24.03
N PRO A 844 29.79 -28.21 -25.04
CA PRO A 844 30.39 -27.10 -25.75
C PRO A 844 29.35 -26.30 -26.54
N GLY A 845 29.45 -24.98 -26.49
CA GLY A 845 28.59 -24.08 -27.26
C GLY A 845 29.00 -23.93 -28.73
N ARG A 846 28.12 -23.32 -29.52
CA ARG A 846 28.44 -22.70 -30.81
C ARG A 846 28.14 -21.22 -30.70
N THR A 847 29.12 -20.43 -30.27
CA THR A 847 29.04 -18.97 -30.42
C THR A 847 29.57 -18.58 -31.79
N PHE A 848 28.88 -17.66 -32.47
CA PHE A 848 29.49 -16.96 -33.59
C PHE A 848 30.58 -16.03 -33.05
N PRO A 849 31.70 -15.81 -33.77
CA PRO A 849 32.72 -14.88 -33.31
C PRO A 849 32.11 -13.48 -33.17
N VAL A 850 32.15 -12.93 -31.96
CA VAL A 850 31.70 -11.56 -31.65
C VAL A 850 32.94 -10.66 -31.56
N GLU A 851 33.02 -9.64 -32.43
CA GLU A 851 34.05 -8.62 -32.35
C GLU A 851 33.71 -7.64 -31.21
N VAL A 852 34.61 -7.49 -30.24
CA VAL A 852 34.43 -6.58 -29.10
C VAL A 852 35.18 -5.29 -29.36
N LYS A 853 34.50 -4.16 -29.16
CA LYS A 853 35.05 -2.80 -29.27
C LYS A 853 34.78 -2.03 -27.99
N TYR A 854 35.70 -1.14 -27.63
CA TYR A 854 35.65 -0.39 -26.38
C TYR A 854 35.28 1.09 -26.61
N LEU A 855 35.28 1.88 -25.54
CA LEU A 855 34.86 3.28 -25.58
C LEU A 855 35.70 4.11 -26.57
N GLU A 856 37.01 3.87 -26.61
CA GLU A 856 37.95 4.51 -27.52
C GLU A 856 37.63 4.25 -29.00
N ASP A 857 37.21 3.03 -29.33
CA ASP A 857 36.73 2.66 -30.67
C ASP A 857 35.45 3.42 -31.01
N ALA A 858 34.50 3.47 -30.08
CA ALA A 858 33.22 4.16 -30.29
C ALA A 858 33.42 5.67 -30.51
N VAL A 859 34.27 6.31 -29.71
CA VAL A 859 34.63 7.73 -29.85
C VAL A 859 35.36 7.98 -31.18
N HIS A 860 36.32 7.12 -31.54
CA HIS A 860 37.05 7.23 -32.79
C HIS A 860 36.13 7.06 -34.00
N LEU A 861 35.28 6.03 -33.98
CA LEU A 861 34.34 5.70 -35.05
C LEU A 861 33.35 6.85 -35.30
N THR A 862 32.83 7.45 -34.24
CA THR A 862 31.80 8.50 -34.32
C THR A 862 32.36 9.91 -34.47
N ASN A 863 33.70 10.08 -34.35
CA ASN A 863 34.35 11.38 -34.18
C ASN A 863 33.65 12.22 -33.08
N HIS A 864 33.20 11.57 -32.02
CA HIS A 864 32.45 12.23 -30.96
C HIS A 864 33.34 13.21 -30.20
N ARG A 865 32.72 14.31 -29.76
CA ARG A 865 33.35 15.31 -28.92
C ARG A 865 32.39 15.64 -27.80
N ILE A 866 32.93 15.65 -26.59
CA ILE A 866 32.26 16.26 -25.45
C ILE A 866 32.27 17.76 -25.76
N ALA A 867 31.13 18.30 -26.20
CA ALA A 867 31.01 19.74 -26.35
C ALA A 867 31.16 20.35 -24.95
N ASP A 868 32.07 21.31 -24.80
CA ASP A 868 32.11 22.17 -23.61
C ASP A 868 30.70 22.76 -23.47
N GLN A 869 29.93 22.24 -22.53
CA GLN A 869 28.56 22.69 -22.37
C GLN A 869 28.61 24.17 -22.02
N GLN A 870 27.94 24.97 -22.86
CA GLN A 870 27.64 26.35 -22.61
C GLN A 870 27.08 26.49 -21.19
N SER A 871 27.75 27.31 -20.40
CA SER A 871 27.28 28.01 -19.21
C SER A 871 26.00 28.82 -19.51
N GLY A 872 24.86 28.17 -19.71
CA GLY A 872 23.68 28.84 -20.25
C GLY A 872 22.39 28.03 -20.23
N SER A 873 22.04 27.42 -19.11
CA SER A 873 20.67 27.05 -18.76
C SER A 873 20.62 26.83 -17.26
N ILE A 874 20.29 27.89 -16.52
CA ILE A 874 19.95 27.83 -15.10
C ILE A 874 18.69 26.96 -14.99
N ILE A 875 18.89 25.73 -14.56
CA ILE A 875 17.91 24.92 -13.86
C ILE A 875 18.60 24.64 -12.52
N ASP A 876 17.98 25.07 -11.42
CA ASP A 876 18.46 24.91 -10.05
C ASP A 876 18.92 23.45 -9.82
N ASP A 877 20.23 23.27 -9.69
CA ASP A 877 20.85 22.11 -9.07
C ASP A 877 21.29 22.56 -7.68
N ASP A 878 20.77 21.87 -6.66
CA ASP A 878 21.19 22.00 -5.27
C ASP A 878 22.71 21.83 -5.13
N GLU A 879 23.29 22.63 -4.24
CA GLU A 879 24.70 22.63 -3.88
C GLU A 879 25.17 21.25 -3.39
N ASP A 880 25.93 20.54 -4.23
CA ASP A 880 26.85 19.48 -3.80
C ASP A 880 28.09 19.41 -4.73
N SER A 881 28.55 20.56 -5.22
CA SER A 881 29.80 20.68 -5.96
C SER A 881 30.98 20.99 -5.03
N SER A 882 31.42 19.99 -4.26
CA SER A 882 32.77 19.94 -3.68
C SER A 882 33.31 18.51 -3.56
N SER A 883 33.30 17.78 -4.67
CA SER A 883 33.98 16.47 -4.78
C SER A 883 34.90 16.41 -6.00
N GLU A 884 35.88 17.32 -6.09
CA GLU A 884 37.17 16.95 -6.69
C GLU A 884 37.88 15.99 -5.73
N GLY A 885 37.47 14.72 -5.75
CA GLY A 885 38.28 13.65 -5.18
C GLY A 885 39.57 13.50 -6.00
N PRO A 886 40.70 13.08 -5.38
CA PRO A 886 41.95 12.90 -6.10
C PRO A 886 41.75 11.87 -7.20
N ARG A 887 41.94 12.27 -8.47
CA ARG A 887 42.01 11.32 -9.58
C ARG A 887 43.14 10.35 -9.27
N ASN A 888 42.83 9.04 -9.23
CA ASN A 888 43.84 8.01 -9.10
C ASN A 888 44.79 8.10 -10.32
N ASP A 889 46.00 8.65 -10.12
CA ASP A 889 47.00 8.82 -11.17
C ASP A 889 47.37 7.49 -11.85
N ASP A 890 47.26 6.37 -11.13
CA ASP A 890 47.54 5.02 -11.64
C ASP A 890 46.52 4.53 -12.68
N ALA A 891 45.22 4.80 -12.46
CA ALA A 891 44.17 4.45 -13.44
C ALA A 891 44.32 5.27 -14.72
N THR A 892 44.63 6.57 -14.57
CA THR A 892 44.88 7.48 -15.70
C THR A 892 46.13 7.06 -16.49
N ARG A 893 47.15 6.53 -15.82
CA ARG A 893 48.37 6.02 -16.46
C ARG A 893 48.11 4.74 -17.25
N SER A 894 47.36 3.79 -16.70
CA SER A 894 46.97 2.55 -17.37
C SER A 894 46.12 2.83 -18.63
N LEU A 895 45.16 3.75 -18.53
CA LEU A 895 44.33 4.18 -19.65
C LEU A 895 45.16 4.84 -20.78
N ARG A 896 46.16 5.66 -20.43
CA ARG A 896 47.04 6.29 -21.44
C ARG A 896 47.83 5.27 -22.26
N VAL A 897 48.24 4.16 -21.65
CA VAL A 897 48.94 3.06 -22.34
C VAL A 897 48.00 2.33 -23.30
N SER A 898 46.76 2.01 -22.87
CA SER A 898 45.75 1.38 -23.73
C SER A 898 45.41 2.23 -24.97
N LEU A 899 45.52 3.55 -24.84
CA LEU A 899 45.14 4.50 -25.87
C LEU A 899 46.24 4.75 -26.92
N GLU A 900 47.47 4.22 -26.79
CA GLU A 900 48.62 4.62 -27.63
C GLU A 900 48.36 4.54 -29.15
N GLY A 901 47.56 3.57 -29.61
CA GLY A 901 47.19 3.37 -31.02
C GLY A 901 46.16 4.35 -31.60
N TYR A 902 45.53 5.21 -30.79
CA TYR A 902 44.46 6.10 -31.25
C TYR A 902 44.93 7.52 -31.56
N PRO A 903 44.23 8.26 -32.45
CA PRO A 903 44.52 9.66 -32.71
C PRO A 903 44.41 10.51 -31.44
N GLN A 904 45.25 11.55 -31.34
CA GLN A 904 45.31 12.44 -30.17
C GLN A 904 43.95 13.00 -29.76
N LYS A 905 43.08 13.29 -30.74
CA LYS A 905 41.70 13.77 -30.52
C LYS A 905 40.83 12.76 -29.77
N THR A 906 40.96 11.47 -30.09
CA THR A 906 40.24 10.38 -29.40
C THR A 906 40.76 10.26 -27.97
N LYS A 907 42.09 10.27 -27.80
CA LYS A 907 42.75 10.20 -26.48
C LYS A 907 42.23 11.29 -25.54
N GLU A 908 42.23 12.54 -26.01
CA GLU A 908 41.75 13.69 -25.24
C GLU A 908 40.27 13.59 -24.86
N THR A 909 39.44 13.04 -25.74
CA THR A 909 38.00 12.90 -25.49
C THR A 909 37.72 11.79 -24.49
N VAL A 910 38.39 10.63 -24.61
CA VAL A 910 38.24 9.51 -23.65
C VAL A 910 38.73 9.91 -22.26
N LEU A 911 39.84 10.64 -22.16
CA LEU A 911 40.36 11.13 -20.87
C LEU A 911 39.46 12.18 -20.20
N LYS A 912 38.56 12.82 -20.95
CA LYS A 912 37.57 13.78 -20.43
C LYS A 912 36.21 13.14 -20.15
N PHE A 913 36.04 11.85 -20.46
CA PHE A 913 34.78 11.17 -20.31
C PHE A 913 34.44 10.99 -18.83
N ASP A 914 33.19 11.28 -18.46
CA ASP A 914 32.71 11.14 -17.08
C ASP A 914 32.16 9.72 -16.88
N GLU A 915 32.83 8.94 -16.02
CA GLU A 915 32.45 7.57 -15.70
C GLU A 915 31.10 7.48 -14.98
N TYR A 916 30.61 8.54 -14.33
CA TYR A 916 29.35 8.53 -13.57
C TYR A 916 28.15 8.93 -14.43
N ARG A 917 28.36 9.67 -15.53
CA ARG A 917 27.27 10.10 -16.44
C ARG A 917 27.15 9.23 -17.67
N LEU A 918 25.97 9.20 -18.29
CA LEU A 918 25.72 8.52 -19.56
C LEU A 918 25.71 9.55 -20.69
N ASP A 919 26.46 9.28 -21.75
CA ASP A 919 26.47 10.10 -22.96
C ASP A 919 25.51 9.53 -24.01
N TYR A 920 24.25 9.96 -23.95
CA TYR A 920 23.21 9.57 -24.91
C TYR A 920 23.57 9.98 -26.34
N ARG A 921 24.30 11.09 -26.53
CA ARG A 921 24.69 11.57 -27.87
C ARG A 921 25.71 10.64 -28.50
N LEU A 922 26.66 10.12 -27.72
CA LEU A 922 27.59 9.11 -28.21
C LEU A 922 26.84 7.86 -28.68
N ILE A 923 25.89 7.37 -27.89
CA ILE A 923 25.07 6.19 -28.24
C ILE A 923 24.28 6.43 -29.53
N THR A 924 23.61 7.58 -29.66
CA THR A 924 22.87 7.93 -30.88
C THR A 924 23.79 8.03 -32.10
N LYS A 925 24.96 8.67 -31.97
CA LYS A 925 25.95 8.73 -33.07
C LYS A 925 26.50 7.36 -33.45
N LEU A 926 26.65 6.46 -32.48
CA LEU A 926 27.09 5.10 -32.71
C LEU A 926 26.03 4.31 -33.49
N LEU A 927 24.75 4.45 -33.12
CA LEU A 927 23.63 3.89 -33.88
C LEU A 927 23.62 4.40 -35.33
N VAL A 928 23.80 5.71 -35.54
CA VAL A 928 23.88 6.30 -36.88
C VAL A 928 25.08 5.74 -37.66
N SER A 929 26.23 5.58 -36.99
CA SER A 929 27.43 5.03 -37.62
C SER A 929 27.25 3.57 -38.05
N ILE A 930 26.62 2.74 -37.21
CA ILE A 930 26.27 1.35 -37.54
C ILE A 930 25.26 1.32 -38.70
N ALA A 931 24.30 2.24 -38.72
CA ALA A 931 23.27 2.31 -39.74
C ALA A 931 23.77 2.73 -41.14
N THR A 932 24.82 3.55 -41.22
CA THR A 932 25.21 4.28 -42.44
C THR A 932 26.57 3.88 -43.01
N LYS A 933 27.54 3.47 -42.17
CA LYS A 933 28.88 3.15 -42.67
C LYS A 933 28.87 1.85 -43.48
N PRO A 934 29.49 1.83 -44.68
CA PRO A 934 29.49 0.63 -45.55
C PRO A 934 30.04 -0.63 -44.88
N GLU A 935 31.00 -0.48 -43.97
CA GLU A 935 31.65 -1.57 -43.23
C GLU A 935 30.75 -2.16 -42.14
N LEU A 936 29.83 -1.36 -41.59
CA LEU A 936 29.00 -1.74 -40.44
C LEU A 936 27.53 -2.02 -40.80
N ILE A 937 27.11 -1.63 -42.01
CA ILE A 937 25.72 -1.73 -42.44
C ILE A 937 25.20 -3.17 -42.43
N SER A 938 26.06 -4.17 -42.61
CA SER A 938 25.72 -5.59 -42.48
C SER A 938 25.24 -5.97 -41.06
N TYR A 939 25.70 -5.25 -40.04
CA TYR A 939 25.35 -5.47 -38.63
C TYR A 939 24.18 -4.59 -38.16
N SER A 940 23.57 -3.82 -39.06
CA SER A 940 22.49 -2.89 -38.72
C SER A 940 21.08 -3.50 -38.79
N ARG A 941 20.97 -4.82 -38.99
CA ARG A 941 19.67 -5.51 -39.13
C ARG A 941 18.83 -5.38 -37.86
N ALA A 942 19.38 -5.78 -36.72
CA ALA A 942 18.81 -5.46 -35.43
C ALA A 942 19.90 -5.15 -34.39
N ILE A 943 19.65 -4.12 -33.59
CA ILE A 943 20.60 -3.58 -32.61
C ILE A 943 19.98 -3.67 -31.22
N LEU A 944 20.70 -4.25 -30.26
CA LEU A 944 20.34 -4.26 -28.84
C LEU A 944 21.17 -3.22 -28.10
N VAL A 945 20.52 -2.38 -27.28
CA VAL A 945 21.20 -1.36 -26.47
C VAL A 945 20.90 -1.61 -25.00
N PHE A 946 21.93 -1.84 -24.19
CA PHE A 946 21.80 -1.98 -22.73
C PHE A 946 21.87 -0.62 -22.04
N MET A 947 20.85 -0.34 -21.22
CA MET A 947 20.71 0.88 -20.42
C MET A 947 20.38 0.49 -18.97
N PRO A 948 20.77 1.30 -17.97
CA PRO A 948 20.63 0.89 -16.56
C PRO A 948 19.18 0.88 -16.04
N GLY A 949 18.28 1.67 -16.63
CA GLY A 949 16.92 1.82 -16.12
C GLY A 949 15.93 2.45 -17.11
N LEU A 950 14.65 2.47 -16.71
CA LEU A 950 13.56 2.94 -17.56
C LEU A 950 13.65 4.43 -17.92
N ALA A 951 14.15 5.27 -17.01
CA ALA A 951 14.31 6.70 -17.27
C ALA A 951 15.33 6.94 -18.39
N GLU A 952 16.44 6.21 -18.35
CA GLU A 952 17.51 6.26 -19.34
C GLU A 952 17.04 5.67 -20.68
N ILE A 953 16.28 4.57 -20.65
CA ILE A 953 15.64 3.99 -21.84
C ILE A 953 14.75 5.02 -22.53
N ARG A 954 13.88 5.71 -21.79
CA ARG A 954 12.97 6.73 -22.35
C ARG A 954 13.73 7.91 -22.93
N ARG A 955 14.75 8.40 -22.21
CA ARG A 955 15.58 9.51 -22.69
C ARG A 955 16.33 9.15 -23.98
N LEU A 956 16.90 7.95 -24.06
CA LEU A 956 17.55 7.49 -25.29
C LEU A 956 16.55 7.28 -26.42
N HIS A 957 15.37 6.73 -26.12
CA HIS A 957 14.29 6.58 -27.09
C HIS A 957 13.90 7.92 -27.73
N ASP A 958 13.73 8.96 -26.91
CA ASP A 958 13.40 10.31 -27.39
C ASP A 958 14.55 10.93 -28.21
N GLU A 959 15.81 10.73 -27.79
CA GLU A 959 16.98 11.20 -28.54
C GLU A 959 17.11 10.52 -29.92
N ILE A 960 16.84 9.21 -29.99
CA ILE A 960 16.80 8.45 -31.26
C ILE A 960 15.64 8.94 -32.13
N GLY A 961 14.46 9.15 -31.55
CA GLY A 961 13.28 9.63 -32.28
C GLY A 961 13.40 11.07 -32.80
N ALA A 962 14.28 11.88 -32.21
CA ALA A 962 14.58 13.22 -32.71
C ALA A 962 15.45 13.21 -33.98
N ASP A 963 16.20 12.15 -34.23
CA ASP A 963 17.06 12.04 -35.40
C ASP A 963 16.28 11.55 -36.63
N SER A 964 16.34 12.33 -37.71
CA SER A 964 15.67 12.04 -38.97
C SER A 964 16.00 10.67 -39.57
N MET A 965 17.17 10.11 -39.26
CA MET A 965 17.62 8.81 -39.76
C MET A 965 16.73 7.65 -39.29
N PHE A 966 16.15 7.75 -38.10
CA PHE A 966 15.36 6.66 -37.50
C PHE A 966 13.84 6.82 -37.71
N ASN A 967 13.40 7.85 -38.46
CA ASN A 967 11.98 8.10 -38.73
C ASN A 967 11.39 7.18 -39.81
N GLN A 968 12.21 6.55 -40.66
CA GLN A 968 11.75 5.69 -41.75
C GLN A 968 12.57 4.41 -41.82
N GLY A 969 11.91 3.26 -41.95
CA GLY A 969 12.57 1.96 -42.08
C GLY A 969 13.17 1.41 -40.79
N TRP A 970 12.83 1.99 -39.63
CA TRP A 970 13.26 1.52 -38.32
C TRP A 970 12.07 1.29 -37.39
N ILE A 971 12.16 0.24 -36.57
CA ILE A 971 11.23 -0.04 -35.47
C ILE A 971 11.99 0.03 -34.16
N LEU A 972 11.51 0.87 -33.25
CA LEU A 972 12.09 1.08 -31.94
C LEU A 972 11.25 0.38 -30.87
N HIS A 973 11.88 -0.51 -30.09
CA HIS A 973 11.26 -1.22 -28.98
C HIS A 973 11.98 -0.93 -27.67
N THR A 974 11.22 -0.89 -26.59
CA THR A 974 11.74 -0.75 -25.23
C THR A 974 11.47 -2.03 -24.46
N LEU A 975 12.46 -2.50 -23.70
CA LEU A 975 12.39 -3.75 -22.96
C LEU A 975 12.83 -3.53 -21.51
N HIS A 976 11.87 -3.51 -20.61
CA HIS A 976 12.06 -3.27 -19.18
C HIS A 976 11.02 -4.07 -18.39
N SER A 977 11.37 -4.53 -17.19
CA SER A 977 10.53 -5.40 -16.35
C SER A 977 9.14 -4.81 -16.02
N SER A 978 9.02 -3.47 -15.99
CA SER A 978 7.76 -2.75 -15.72
C SER A 978 6.86 -2.54 -16.95
N ILE A 979 7.30 -2.93 -18.15
CA ILE A 979 6.50 -2.82 -19.39
C ILE A 979 5.51 -4.01 -19.45
N SER A 980 4.37 -3.85 -20.13
CA SER A 980 3.38 -4.93 -20.28
C SER A 980 3.99 -6.13 -21.03
N SER A 981 3.58 -7.36 -20.71
CA SER A 981 4.12 -8.57 -21.39
C SER A 981 3.92 -8.50 -22.91
N GLU A 982 2.77 -8.02 -23.37
CA GLU A 982 2.46 -7.85 -24.80
C GLU A 982 3.41 -6.87 -25.51
N ASP A 983 3.82 -5.79 -24.84
CA ASP A 983 4.75 -4.83 -25.43
C ASP A 983 6.19 -5.34 -25.41
N GLN A 984 6.57 -6.09 -24.37
CA GLN A 984 7.87 -6.77 -24.32
C GLN A 984 7.99 -7.81 -25.46
N GLU A 985 6.91 -8.54 -25.74
CA GLU A 985 6.85 -9.55 -26.82
C GLU A 985 7.15 -8.97 -28.20
N LYS A 986 6.82 -7.70 -28.46
CA LYS A 986 7.10 -7.06 -29.76
C LYS A 986 8.59 -7.02 -30.08
N ALA A 987 9.46 -6.94 -29.06
CA ALA A 987 10.92 -6.92 -29.25
C ALA A 987 11.47 -8.23 -29.87
N PHE A 988 10.75 -9.34 -29.73
CA PHE A 988 11.13 -10.67 -30.22
C PHE A 988 10.75 -10.92 -31.67
N LEU A 989 9.84 -10.11 -32.21
CA LEU A 989 9.39 -10.26 -33.58
C LEU A 989 10.51 -9.85 -34.53
N VAL A 990 10.71 -10.68 -35.56
CA VAL A 990 11.63 -10.36 -36.65
C VAL A 990 10.97 -9.28 -37.52
N PRO A 991 11.63 -8.14 -37.78
CA PRO A 991 11.05 -7.09 -38.60
C PRO A 991 10.85 -7.56 -40.05
N PRO A 992 9.86 -7.01 -40.78
CA PRO A 992 9.66 -7.29 -42.21
C PRO A 992 10.90 -6.95 -43.05
N GLU A 993 11.04 -7.60 -44.20
CA GLU A 993 12.15 -7.31 -45.13
C GLU A 993 12.21 -5.83 -45.49
N GLY A 994 13.42 -5.26 -45.44
CA GLY A 994 13.65 -3.82 -45.65
C GLY A 994 13.48 -2.93 -44.42
N THR A 995 13.04 -3.47 -43.28
CA THR A 995 12.93 -2.74 -42.01
C THR A 995 13.98 -3.22 -41.01
N ARG A 996 14.59 -2.29 -40.28
CA ARG A 996 15.57 -2.57 -39.22
C ARG A 996 14.96 -2.36 -37.84
N LYS A 997 15.54 -2.99 -36.81
CA LYS A 997 15.02 -2.94 -35.43
C LYS A 997 16.06 -2.42 -34.45
N ILE A 998 15.65 -1.59 -33.49
CA ILE A 998 16.45 -1.22 -32.32
C ILE A 998 15.66 -1.61 -31.07
N VAL A 999 16.30 -2.37 -30.18
CA VAL A 999 15.73 -2.75 -28.89
C VAL A 999 16.57 -2.08 -27.80
N ILE A 1000 15.96 -1.20 -27.01
CA ILE A 1000 16.62 -0.59 -25.85
C ILE A 1000 16.15 -1.35 -24.60
N ALA A 1001 17.07 -2.03 -23.93
CA ALA A 1001 16.78 -2.94 -22.83
C ALA A 1001 17.60 -2.64 -21.57
N THR A 1002 17.15 -3.13 -20.42
CA THR A 1002 18.05 -3.32 -19.26
C THR A 1002 18.72 -4.70 -19.32
N ASN A 1003 19.43 -5.08 -18.26
CA ASN A 1003 19.90 -6.45 -18.03
C ASN A 1003 18.81 -7.54 -18.13
N ILE A 1004 17.52 -7.17 -18.25
CA ILE A 1004 16.44 -8.10 -18.59
C ILE A 1004 16.71 -8.87 -19.90
N ALA A 1005 17.48 -8.32 -20.84
CA ALA A 1005 17.83 -8.97 -22.11
C ALA A 1005 19.14 -9.77 -22.07
N GLU A 1006 19.86 -9.77 -20.95
CA GLU A 1006 21.18 -10.39 -20.82
C GLU A 1006 21.10 -11.93 -20.76
N THR A 1007 20.18 -12.44 -19.95
CA THR A 1007 20.04 -13.87 -19.62
C THR A 1007 18.58 -14.32 -19.71
N GLY A 1008 18.37 -15.62 -19.98
CA GLY A 1008 17.05 -16.25 -20.07
C GLY A 1008 16.16 -15.76 -21.23
N ILE A 1009 16.70 -14.94 -22.13
CA ILE A 1009 15.97 -14.32 -23.24
C ILE A 1009 16.84 -14.37 -24.50
N THR A 1010 16.28 -14.72 -25.65
CA THR A 1010 17.00 -14.68 -26.94
C THR A 1010 16.19 -13.90 -27.97
N ILE A 1011 16.75 -12.78 -28.43
CA ILE A 1011 16.20 -12.01 -29.57
C ILE A 1011 16.91 -12.51 -30.84
N PRO A 1012 16.21 -13.20 -31.76
CA PRO A 1012 16.85 -14.07 -32.75
C PRO A 1012 17.63 -13.36 -33.85
N ASP A 1013 17.39 -12.05 -34.06
CA ASP A 1013 17.90 -11.28 -35.20
C ASP A 1013 18.94 -10.22 -34.82
N ILE A 1014 19.38 -10.16 -33.56
CA ILE A 1014 20.39 -9.20 -33.09
C ILE A 1014 21.73 -9.46 -33.79
N THR A 1015 22.25 -8.41 -34.43
CA THR A 1015 23.54 -8.41 -35.14
C THR A 1015 24.56 -7.45 -34.54
N ALA A 1016 24.12 -6.52 -33.68
CA ALA A 1016 24.99 -5.62 -32.94
C ALA A 1016 24.45 -5.37 -31.53
N VAL A 1017 25.35 -5.25 -30.55
CA VAL A 1017 25.03 -4.91 -29.17
C VAL A 1017 25.81 -3.65 -28.79
N ILE A 1018 25.13 -2.68 -28.18
CA ILE A 1018 25.74 -1.49 -27.57
C ILE A 1018 25.52 -1.62 -26.06
N ASP A 1019 26.60 -1.78 -25.32
CA ASP A 1019 26.53 -1.81 -23.86
C ASP A 1019 26.97 -0.46 -23.29
N ALA A 1020 26.09 0.17 -22.48
CA ALA A 1020 26.42 1.39 -21.77
C ALA A 1020 27.34 1.15 -20.55
N GLY A 1021 27.58 -0.12 -20.18
CA GLY A 1021 28.49 -0.52 -19.11
C GLY A 1021 27.97 -0.19 -17.70
N LYS A 1022 26.65 0.03 -17.55
CA LYS A 1022 26.02 0.40 -16.28
C LYS A 1022 24.75 -0.39 -16.03
N GLU A 1023 24.60 -0.85 -14.80
CA GLU A 1023 23.39 -1.49 -14.31
C GLU A 1023 22.89 -0.83 -13.02
N LYS A 1024 21.60 -1.01 -12.74
CA LYS A 1024 20.99 -0.55 -11.50
C LYS A 1024 20.99 -1.68 -10.48
N VAL A 1025 21.83 -1.56 -9.45
CA VAL A 1025 21.87 -2.49 -8.31
C VAL A 1025 21.03 -1.89 -7.18
N MET A 1026 20.06 -2.66 -6.65
CA MET A 1026 19.40 -2.27 -5.40
C MET A 1026 20.40 -2.44 -4.25
N ARG A 1027 20.74 -1.34 -3.59
CA ARG A 1027 21.52 -1.33 -2.36
C ARG A 1027 20.60 -1.36 -1.16
#